data_AF-A0A6A5EZP7-F1
#
_entry.id   AF-A0A6A5EZP7-F1
#
_cell.length_a   1.000
_cell.length_b   1.000
_cell.length_c   1.000
_cell.angle_alpha   90.00
_cell.angle_beta   90.00
_cell.angle_gamma   90.00
#
_symmetry.space_group_name_H-M   'P 1'
#
loop_
_entity.id
_entity.type
_entity.pdbx_description
1 polymer ?
#
loop_
_entity_poly.entity_id
_entity_poly.type
_entity_poly.pdbx_seq_one_letter_code
_entity_poly.pdbx_strand_id
1 'polypeptide(L)'
;MPHQMMNNLSLSTNMMSNMSLNATTEIPVSHLLLSIKESAIAGLVPYILLSFLLAFCSATVNYIMPFVFGAITATLVFEAVGLVASSWALVVSGVLELLILIFAIYGSAALLVKGLTQRLVLKGFGTPLFNVLLLGTPNSASAQSIGQEKKKNTKYAEPMALGFFCDTVASFIFAFYSFGYMKSFGLGVAWVSIITVAQLFSSYYAHLRQDCYHTTKFGLHATYWLIKAWDEFVVSALVAEDINVASGRVTMVGNWFFVMAGVVLCVGSLNTDVLELIHNMLFLLLTLSTIPQIPLQGYYIFFGVACCLFTAASLYGTFSRLINTIAEKSLIPVGPQPISSDQLKKALKCCRAEQGDPEPLPQTDQGSDTLFYLSNGIAALSALHASSSRTNPTFLHLTIPWVLISGAIIQVYVSRLQVTGGGHFGSVISSIYVAVWATWTWFRFAGDMLQLSTEEAYGFTAGAIALLVINAFLMLIGKEKVKQESAPELPCPVANSRLTSGLLKISGLLKEGGVCGIPTDTVYALAASCKNPQAIENIYNIKDRPAEKPICICISNVEQLVAAKPPFSPLLWEFMRNVYPGGISCIVSKGDWLFTLGVGPAYDRVGTKDSIMIRVPNHTVTGHLCDITGPLAITSANPSGEPDSTHHTMVINRLGHKIQGVLCDGDSNEVVASTVVNCLKIDEGTITIVREGCVPAVKVRQIFDRVKSAMV
;
A
#
# COMPACT_ATOMS: atom_id res chain seq x y z
N MET A 1 80.00 -1.63 -3.14
CA MET A 1 79.24 -2.87 -2.92
C MET A 1 78.67 -2.80 -1.51
N PRO A 2 77.37 -3.06 -1.31
CA PRO A 2 76.45 -1.95 -1.03
C PRO A 2 75.73 -1.98 0.34
N HIS A 3 75.43 -0.77 0.80
CA HIS A 3 74.26 -0.23 1.49
C HIS A 3 73.33 -1.11 2.35
N GLN A 4 73.24 -0.71 3.62
CA GLN A 4 72.03 -0.77 4.45
C GLN A 4 70.84 -0.08 3.77
N MET A 5 69.67 -0.73 3.74
CA MET A 5 68.35 -0.06 3.82
C MET A 5 67.23 -1.05 4.16
N MET A 6 66.45 -0.67 5.19
CA MET A 6 65.03 -0.96 5.45
C MET A 6 64.57 -2.41 5.70
N ASN A 7 64.41 -2.73 6.99
CA ASN A 7 63.35 -3.62 7.46
C ASN A 7 61.99 -2.94 7.26
N ASN A 8 61.12 -3.53 6.46
CA ASN A 8 59.69 -3.22 6.42
C ASN A 8 58.87 -4.53 6.42
N LEU A 9 57.78 -4.48 7.19
CA LEU A 9 56.71 -5.45 7.42
C LEU A 9 56.58 -6.59 6.39
N SER A 10 56.58 -7.83 6.88
CA SER A 10 55.96 -8.98 6.20
C SER A 10 54.87 -9.58 7.09
N LEU A 11 53.65 -9.06 6.93
CA LEU A 11 52.42 -9.58 7.51
C LEU A 11 51.59 -10.19 6.37
N SER A 12 52.05 -11.31 5.78
CA SER A 12 51.27 -12.04 4.77
C SER A 12 51.84 -13.43 4.44
N THR A 13 51.70 -14.42 5.33
CA THR A 13 52.01 -15.81 4.93
C THR A 13 51.32 -16.93 5.71
N ASN A 14 50.24 -16.66 6.47
CA ASN A 14 49.55 -17.69 7.26
C ASN A 14 48.14 -18.07 6.76
N MET A 15 47.71 -17.69 5.55
CA MET A 15 46.37 -18.00 5.04
C MET A 15 46.27 -19.22 4.09
N MET A 16 47.34 -19.99 3.85
CA MET A 16 47.34 -21.02 2.78
C MET A 16 47.85 -22.42 3.14
N SER A 17 48.00 -22.80 4.42
CA SER A 17 48.58 -24.13 4.75
C SER A 17 47.58 -25.24 5.10
N ASN A 18 46.26 -25.05 4.99
CA ASN A 18 45.28 -26.07 5.40
C ASN A 18 44.45 -26.71 4.28
N MET A 19 44.84 -26.55 3.01
CA MET A 19 44.09 -27.11 1.87
C MET A 19 44.79 -28.33 1.25
N SER A 20 45.23 -29.26 2.10
CA SER A 20 45.60 -30.62 1.70
C SER A 20 45.34 -31.60 2.85
N LEU A 21 44.12 -32.13 2.94
CA LEU A 21 43.89 -33.39 3.63
C LEU A 21 43.24 -34.39 2.68
N ASN A 22 43.93 -35.51 2.51
CA ASN A 22 43.51 -36.68 1.76
C ASN A 22 42.20 -37.27 2.32
N ALA A 23 41.43 -37.80 1.36
CA ALA A 23 40.47 -38.90 1.41
C ALA A 23 40.04 -39.47 2.78
N THR A 24 38.72 -39.62 2.92
CA THR A 24 37.97 -40.35 3.95
C THR A 24 38.07 -39.78 5.36
N THR A 25 37.08 -38.97 5.77
CA THR A 25 36.58 -38.90 7.15
C THR A 25 35.41 -37.92 7.25
N GLU A 26 34.37 -38.34 7.97
CA GLU A 26 33.18 -37.57 8.33
C GLU A 26 33.56 -36.16 8.85
N ILE A 27 32.83 -35.12 8.42
CA ILE A 27 32.99 -33.77 8.95
C ILE A 27 32.79 -33.82 10.48
N PRO A 28 33.77 -33.43 11.30
CA PRO A 28 33.63 -33.52 12.76
C PRO A 28 32.46 -32.66 13.21
N VAL A 29 31.54 -33.24 13.98
CA VAL A 29 30.35 -32.57 14.55
C VAL A 29 30.71 -31.26 15.27
N SER A 30 31.93 -31.15 15.80
CA SER A 30 32.48 -29.94 16.43
C SER A 30 32.63 -28.75 15.46
N HIS A 31 33.01 -28.99 14.20
CA HIS A 31 33.13 -27.93 13.18
C HIS A 31 31.76 -27.42 12.72
N LEU A 32 30.77 -28.31 12.63
CA LEU A 32 29.39 -27.94 12.34
C LEU A 32 28.78 -27.10 13.48
N LEU A 33 29.02 -27.51 14.74
CA LEU A 33 28.52 -26.80 15.92
C LEU A 33 29.15 -25.40 16.07
N LEU A 34 30.45 -25.25 15.75
CA LEU A 34 31.14 -23.95 15.74
C LEU A 34 30.57 -23.02 14.65
N SER A 35 30.34 -23.56 13.45
CA SER A 35 29.76 -22.80 12.34
C SER A 35 28.32 -22.34 12.61
N ILE A 36 27.55 -23.10 13.40
CA ILE A 36 26.19 -22.70 13.81
C ILE A 36 26.23 -21.52 14.79
N LYS A 37 27.15 -21.55 15.76
CA LYS A 37 27.32 -20.45 16.73
C LYS A 37 27.76 -19.16 16.04
N GLU A 38 28.75 -19.23 15.15
CA GLU A 38 29.22 -18.09 14.36
C GLU A 38 28.07 -17.51 13.50
N SER A 39 27.29 -18.37 12.85
CA SER A 39 26.15 -17.93 12.04
C SER A 39 25.02 -17.30 12.87
N ALA A 40 24.76 -17.84 14.07
CA ALA A 40 23.78 -17.27 14.99
C ALA A 40 24.20 -15.88 15.50
N ILE A 41 25.48 -15.70 15.85
CA ILE A 41 26.01 -14.41 16.29
C ILE A 41 25.95 -13.39 15.16
N ALA A 42 26.37 -13.75 13.94
CA ALA A 42 26.30 -12.87 12.78
C ALA A 42 24.87 -12.42 12.45
N GLY A 43 23.87 -13.28 12.71
CA GLY A 43 22.45 -12.93 12.64
C GLY A 43 22.00 -11.99 13.75
N LEU A 44 22.37 -12.25 15.01
CA LEU A 44 21.92 -11.46 16.18
C LEU A 44 22.43 -10.02 16.18
N VAL A 45 23.68 -9.78 15.76
CA VAL A 45 24.32 -8.45 15.79
C VAL A 45 23.49 -7.35 15.10
N PRO A 46 23.05 -7.50 13.83
CA PRO A 46 22.24 -6.47 13.18
C PRO A 46 20.89 -6.25 13.86
N TYR A 47 20.24 -7.30 14.40
CA TYR A 47 18.99 -7.14 15.15
C TYR A 47 19.18 -6.40 16.47
N ILE A 48 20.30 -6.65 17.19
CA ILE A 48 20.65 -5.92 18.41
C ILE A 48 20.85 -4.43 18.11
N LEU A 49 21.68 -4.11 17.12
CA LEU A 49 21.97 -2.73 16.73
C LEU A 49 20.69 -1.96 16.38
N LEU A 50 19.79 -2.62 15.68
CA LEU A 50 18.60 -2.01 15.14
C LEU A 50 17.45 -1.93 16.16
N SER A 51 17.34 -2.92 17.05
CA SER A 51 16.46 -2.85 18.23
C SER A 51 16.89 -1.71 19.16
N PHE A 52 18.19 -1.53 19.37
CA PHE A 52 18.72 -0.39 20.13
C PHE A 52 18.36 0.95 19.47
N LEU A 53 18.49 1.04 18.14
CA LEU A 53 18.11 2.23 17.39
C LEU A 53 16.61 2.54 17.49
N LEU A 54 15.75 1.51 17.42
CA LEU A 54 14.32 1.64 17.63
C LEU A 54 13.98 2.07 19.06
N ALA A 55 14.66 1.52 20.07
CA ALA A 55 14.48 1.93 21.46
C ALA A 55 14.81 3.41 21.65
N PHE A 56 15.94 3.87 21.10
CA PHE A 56 16.36 5.27 21.13
C PHE A 56 15.35 6.18 20.43
N CYS A 57 14.95 5.85 19.20
CA CYS A 57 13.98 6.66 18.46
C CYS A 57 12.62 6.67 19.16
N SER A 58 12.17 5.53 19.70
CA SER A 58 10.92 5.43 20.43
C SER A 58 10.91 6.28 21.71
N ALA A 59 12.05 6.51 22.35
CA ALA A 59 12.15 7.30 23.59
C ALA A 59 11.67 8.74 23.40
N THR A 60 11.69 9.22 22.16
CA THR A 60 11.25 10.56 21.80
C THR A 60 9.74 10.68 21.51
N VAL A 61 9.01 9.55 21.39
CA VAL A 61 7.60 9.51 20.95
C VAL A 61 6.64 9.00 22.02
N ASN A 62 7.07 8.00 22.78
CA ASN A 62 6.18 7.22 23.64
C ASN A 62 6.93 6.76 24.90
N TYR A 63 6.27 6.80 26.05
CA TYR A 63 6.88 6.41 27.33
C TYR A 63 7.00 4.90 27.54
N ILE A 64 6.18 4.07 26.86
CA ILE A 64 6.14 2.62 27.10
C ILE A 64 7.04 1.84 26.13
N MET A 65 6.96 2.17 24.84
CA MET A 65 7.69 1.48 23.76
C MET A 65 9.23 1.45 23.91
N PRO A 66 9.92 2.43 24.52
CA PRO A 66 11.37 2.38 24.73
C PRO A 66 11.77 1.27 25.70
N PHE A 67 10.95 1.01 26.73
CA PHE A 67 11.20 -0.09 27.66
C PHE A 67 11.00 -1.44 26.99
N VAL A 68 10.01 -1.55 26.10
CA VAL A 68 9.77 -2.79 25.32
C VAL A 68 10.94 -3.06 24.36
N PHE A 69 11.33 -2.09 23.54
CA PHE A 69 12.48 -2.25 22.64
C PHE A 69 13.81 -2.39 23.40
N GLY A 70 13.95 -1.74 24.56
CA GLY A 70 15.08 -1.92 25.46
C GLY A 70 15.16 -3.33 26.02
N ALA A 71 14.03 -3.90 26.45
CA ALA A 71 13.95 -5.29 26.90
C ALA A 71 14.30 -6.26 25.75
N ILE A 72 13.76 -6.05 24.54
CA ILE A 72 14.11 -6.85 23.35
C ILE A 72 15.61 -6.77 23.06
N THR A 73 16.19 -5.56 23.11
CA THR A 73 17.63 -5.36 22.92
C THR A 73 18.44 -6.15 23.95
N ALA A 74 18.06 -6.07 25.24
CA ALA A 74 18.72 -6.80 26.30
C ALA A 74 18.60 -8.32 26.12
N THR A 75 17.42 -8.83 25.78
CA THR A 75 17.18 -10.25 25.45
C THR A 75 18.15 -10.73 24.37
N LEU A 76 18.20 -10.04 23.23
CA LEU A 76 19.08 -10.43 22.11
C LEU A 76 20.57 -10.40 22.50
N VAL A 77 20.99 -9.43 23.33
CA VAL A 77 22.36 -9.37 23.86
C VAL A 77 22.65 -10.57 24.76
N PHE A 78 21.74 -10.91 25.68
CA PHE A 78 21.92 -12.05 26.58
C PHE A 78 21.88 -13.40 25.85
N GLU A 79 21.09 -13.54 24.78
CA GLU A 79 21.17 -14.71 23.89
C GLU A 79 22.54 -14.81 23.21
N ALA A 80 23.04 -13.71 22.64
CA ALA A 80 24.36 -13.68 22.02
C ALA A 80 25.48 -14.05 23.02
N VAL A 81 25.39 -13.54 24.26
CA VAL A 81 26.31 -13.90 25.35
C VAL A 81 26.15 -15.37 25.76
N GLY A 82 24.93 -15.89 25.77
CA GLY A 82 24.64 -17.30 26.08
C GLY A 82 25.29 -18.28 25.10
N LEU A 83 25.45 -17.89 23.84
CA LEU A 83 26.11 -18.70 22.82
C LEU A 83 27.63 -18.82 23.02
N VAL A 84 28.26 -17.78 23.58
CA VAL A 84 29.72 -17.64 23.69
C VAL A 84 30.25 -17.93 25.10
N ALA A 85 29.57 -17.48 26.14
CA ALA A 85 30.11 -17.47 27.50
C ALA A 85 29.50 -18.53 28.42
N SER A 86 28.20 -18.46 28.72
CA SER A 86 27.63 -19.23 29.85
C SER A 86 26.10 -19.26 29.89
N SER A 87 25.55 -20.39 30.38
CA SER A 87 24.11 -20.68 30.43
C SER A 87 23.28 -19.76 31.31
N TRP A 88 23.87 -19.04 32.28
CA TRP A 88 23.13 -18.08 33.11
C TRP A 88 22.55 -16.93 32.28
N ALA A 89 23.23 -16.55 31.19
CA ALA A 89 22.74 -15.50 30.29
C ALA A 89 21.43 -15.91 29.60
N LEU A 90 21.25 -17.19 29.28
CA LEU A 90 20.00 -17.72 28.73
C LEU A 90 18.85 -17.67 29.75
N VAL A 91 19.15 -17.86 31.03
CA VAL A 91 18.15 -17.71 32.10
C VAL A 91 17.68 -16.25 32.20
N VAL A 92 18.61 -15.29 32.11
CA VAL A 92 18.28 -13.86 32.10
C VAL A 92 17.48 -13.50 30.85
N SER A 93 17.84 -14.03 29.67
CA SER A 93 17.07 -13.87 28.43
C SER A 93 15.63 -14.33 28.60
N GLY A 94 15.42 -15.55 29.13
CA GLY A 94 14.08 -16.10 29.35
C GLY A 94 13.22 -15.28 30.32
N VAL A 95 13.84 -14.66 31.34
CA VAL A 95 13.12 -13.73 32.24
C VAL A 95 12.70 -12.45 31.51
N LEU A 96 13.58 -11.90 30.66
CA LEU A 96 13.25 -10.71 29.85
C LEU A 96 12.17 -11.02 28.81
N GLU A 97 12.18 -12.19 28.21
CA GLU A 97 11.12 -12.66 27.28
C GLU A 97 9.75 -12.74 27.96
N LEU A 98 9.69 -13.25 29.20
CA LEU A 98 8.46 -13.26 29.98
C LEU A 98 7.93 -11.85 30.24
N LEU A 99 8.83 -10.91 30.53
CA LEU A 99 8.49 -9.51 30.71
C LEU A 99 7.95 -8.88 29.41
N ILE A 100 8.60 -9.14 28.28
CA ILE A 100 8.13 -8.70 26.95
C ILE A 100 6.72 -9.26 26.67
N LEU A 101 6.49 -10.55 26.96
CA LEU A 101 5.19 -11.19 26.79
C LEU A 101 4.09 -10.51 27.63
N ILE A 102 4.37 -10.18 28.89
CA ILE A 102 3.41 -9.48 29.77
C ILE A 102 3.03 -8.12 29.17
N PHE A 103 4.02 -7.33 28.71
CA PHE A 103 3.75 -6.05 28.06
C PHE A 103 3.00 -6.21 26.73
N ALA A 104 3.30 -7.25 25.95
CA ALA A 104 2.61 -7.55 24.70
C ALA A 104 1.13 -7.93 24.94
N ILE A 105 0.85 -8.77 25.94
CA ILE A 105 -0.52 -9.13 26.33
C ILE A 105 -1.28 -7.89 26.80
N TYR A 106 -0.67 -7.07 27.67
CA TYR A 106 -1.27 -5.82 28.13
C TYR A 106 -1.57 -4.86 26.97
N GLY A 107 -0.59 -4.63 26.08
CA GLY A 107 -0.73 -3.74 24.93
C GLY A 107 -1.81 -4.23 23.96
N SER A 108 -1.84 -5.53 23.66
CA SER A 108 -2.86 -6.16 22.82
C SER A 108 -4.25 -6.02 23.44
N ALA A 109 -4.41 -6.35 24.73
CA ALA A 109 -5.68 -6.21 25.43
C ALA A 109 -6.16 -4.75 25.46
N ALA A 110 -5.28 -3.80 25.77
CA ALA A 110 -5.60 -2.38 25.81
C ALA A 110 -6.04 -1.84 24.43
N LEU A 111 -5.33 -2.21 23.36
CA LEU A 111 -5.67 -1.81 21.99
C LEU A 111 -6.96 -2.48 21.49
N LEU A 112 -7.15 -3.77 21.81
CA LEU A 112 -8.36 -4.50 21.47
C LEU A 112 -9.58 -3.92 22.19
N VAL A 113 -9.48 -3.67 23.50
CA VAL A 113 -10.54 -3.01 24.27
C VAL A 113 -10.81 -1.63 23.68
N LYS A 114 -9.78 -0.82 23.43
CA LYS A 114 -9.96 0.50 22.79
C LYS A 114 -10.67 0.40 21.44
N GLY A 115 -10.27 -0.53 20.58
CA GLY A 115 -10.89 -0.75 19.27
C GLY A 115 -12.33 -1.24 19.38
N LEU A 116 -12.62 -2.14 20.32
CA LEU A 116 -13.98 -2.63 20.61
C LEU A 116 -14.86 -1.52 21.19
N THR A 117 -14.34 -0.71 22.13
CA THR A 117 -15.07 0.43 22.70
C THR A 117 -15.35 1.46 21.62
N GLN A 118 -14.40 1.76 20.72
CA GLN A 118 -14.65 2.64 19.57
C GLN A 118 -15.74 2.08 18.64
N ARG A 119 -15.74 0.77 18.37
CA ARG A 119 -16.76 0.10 17.55
C ARG A 119 -18.14 0.03 18.22
N LEU A 120 -18.19 -0.07 19.55
CA LEU A 120 -19.44 -0.16 20.33
C LEU A 120 -20.05 1.21 20.62
N VAL A 121 -19.22 2.24 20.85
CA VAL A 121 -19.66 3.63 21.10
C VAL A 121 -20.09 4.32 19.81
N LEU A 122 -19.51 3.96 18.66
CA LEU A 122 -19.90 4.47 17.34
C LEU A 122 -20.60 3.37 16.52
N LYS A 123 -21.83 3.02 16.89
CA LYS A 123 -22.72 2.21 16.03
C LYS A 123 -23.00 2.99 14.73
N GLY A 124 -22.22 2.75 13.69
CA GLY A 124 -22.37 3.40 12.38
C GLY A 124 -21.08 3.54 11.59
N PHE A 125 -19.91 3.45 12.24
CA PHE A 125 -18.64 3.35 11.52
C PHE A 125 -18.42 1.90 11.07
N GLY A 126 -18.96 1.56 9.89
CA GLY A 126 -18.35 0.55 9.04
C GLY A 126 -16.89 0.91 8.76
N THR A 127 -16.13 -0.02 8.17
CA THR A 127 -14.74 0.17 7.74
C THR A 127 -14.48 1.62 7.33
N PRO A 128 -13.50 2.32 7.92
CA PRO A 128 -13.32 3.73 7.69
C PRO A 128 -13.19 3.97 6.18
N LEU A 129 -14.23 4.55 5.57
CA LEU A 129 -14.25 4.98 4.17
C LEU A 129 -13.17 6.04 3.92
N PHE A 130 -12.69 6.69 4.99
CA PHE A 130 -11.60 7.64 4.99
C PHE A 130 -10.52 7.23 5.99
N ASN A 131 -9.26 7.31 5.55
CA ASN A 131 -8.10 7.18 6.42
C ASN A 131 -8.13 8.33 7.44
N VAL A 132 -8.63 8.06 8.66
CA VAL A 132 -8.82 9.04 9.75
C VAL A 132 -7.52 9.78 10.10
N LEU A 133 -6.38 9.22 9.72
CA LEU A 133 -5.05 9.83 9.81
C LEU A 133 -4.85 11.08 8.93
N LEU A 134 -5.77 11.40 8.01
CA LEU A 134 -5.67 12.57 7.11
C LEU A 134 -6.66 13.71 7.44
N LEU A 135 -7.59 13.53 8.39
CA LEU A 135 -8.69 14.47 8.65
C LEU A 135 -8.42 15.51 9.76
N GLY A 136 -7.15 15.76 10.07
CA GLY A 136 -6.73 16.54 11.23
C GLY A 136 -6.10 17.91 10.92
N THR A 137 -6.61 18.71 9.98
CA THR A 137 -6.19 20.11 9.88
C THR A 137 -7.37 21.08 9.69
N PRO A 138 -7.57 22.06 10.60
CA PRO A 138 -8.44 23.19 10.32
C PRO A 138 -7.78 24.09 9.26
N ASN A 139 -8.51 24.36 8.18
CA ASN A 139 -8.12 25.29 7.13
C ASN A 139 -7.91 26.71 7.71
N SER A 140 -6.66 27.10 7.99
CA SER A 140 -6.33 28.52 8.08
C SER A 140 -6.17 29.07 6.66
N ALA A 141 -7.00 30.04 6.30
CA ALA A 141 -6.94 30.75 5.03
C ALA A 141 -5.58 31.48 4.87
N SER A 142 -4.63 30.85 4.19
CA SER A 142 -3.59 31.55 3.43
C SER A 142 -3.10 30.65 2.30
N ALA A 143 -3.40 31.04 1.07
CA ALA A 143 -2.91 30.41 -0.14
C ALA A 143 -1.39 30.51 -0.22
N GLN A 144 -0.67 29.37 -0.30
CA GLN A 144 0.69 29.30 -0.84
C GLN A 144 0.89 27.97 -1.60
N SER A 145 1.26 28.11 -2.88
CA SER A 145 1.82 27.17 -3.87
C SER A 145 1.49 25.66 -3.80
N ILE A 146 0.90 25.18 -4.90
CA ILE A 146 0.84 23.77 -5.32
C ILE A 146 2.25 23.17 -5.26
N GLY A 147 2.46 22.15 -4.41
CA GLY A 147 3.71 21.37 -4.39
C GLY A 147 4.28 21.00 -3.02
N GLN A 148 3.73 21.49 -1.91
CA GLN A 148 4.16 21.07 -0.57
C GLN A 148 2.97 20.65 0.29
N GLU A 149 2.68 19.36 0.27
CA GLU A 149 1.82 18.72 1.27
C GLU A 149 2.48 18.93 2.65
N LYS A 150 1.92 19.81 3.48
CA LYS A 150 2.28 19.84 4.91
C LYS A 150 1.75 18.54 5.53
N LYS A 151 2.60 17.50 5.53
CA LYS A 151 2.42 16.29 6.34
C LYS A 151 2.20 16.71 7.78
N LYS A 152 0.94 16.68 8.23
CA LYS A 152 0.62 16.77 9.66
C LYS A 152 -0.14 15.52 10.10
N ASN A 153 0.44 14.92 11.13
CA ASN A 153 -0.17 14.11 12.17
C ASN A 153 -0.57 12.67 11.81
N THR A 154 0.45 11.82 11.75
CA THR A 154 0.35 10.49 12.35
C THR A 154 1.40 10.35 13.43
N LYS A 155 1.00 10.06 14.68
CA LYS A 155 1.87 9.67 15.81
C LYS A 155 2.71 8.40 15.53
N TYR A 156 2.69 7.93 14.28
CA TYR A 156 3.27 6.69 13.81
C TYR A 156 4.30 7.03 12.74
N ALA A 157 5.49 6.45 12.89
CA ALA A 157 6.61 6.60 11.97
C ALA A 157 6.21 6.21 10.53
N GLU A 158 6.85 6.82 9.53
CA GLU A 158 6.58 6.49 8.14
C GLU A 158 7.06 5.06 7.86
N PRO A 159 6.22 4.21 7.23
CA PRO A 159 6.55 2.82 6.95
C PRO A 159 7.73 2.67 5.97
N MET A 160 8.21 3.77 5.38
CA MET A 160 9.40 3.79 4.53
C MET A 160 10.66 3.40 5.29
N ALA A 161 10.79 3.76 6.58
CA ALA A 161 11.93 3.37 7.40
C ALA A 161 12.08 1.85 7.52
N LEU A 162 10.96 1.09 7.45
CA LEU A 162 10.97 -0.37 7.50
C LEU A 162 11.70 -0.99 6.29
N GLY A 163 11.61 -0.38 5.11
CA GLY A 163 12.29 -0.90 3.92
C GLY A 163 13.82 -0.82 4.07
N PHE A 164 14.34 0.33 4.49
CA PHE A 164 15.76 0.54 4.79
C PHE A 164 16.24 -0.32 5.98
N PHE A 165 15.37 -0.52 6.97
CA PHE A 165 15.62 -1.41 8.10
C PHE A 165 15.91 -2.83 7.61
N CYS A 166 15.08 -3.35 6.70
CA CYS A 166 15.24 -4.71 6.18
C CYS A 166 16.52 -4.86 5.35
N ASP A 167 16.82 -3.85 4.51
CA ASP A 167 18.06 -3.79 3.73
C ASP A 167 19.33 -3.78 4.61
N THR A 168 19.27 -3.13 5.77
CA THR A 168 20.37 -3.09 6.74
C THR A 168 20.69 -4.50 7.26
N VAL A 169 19.67 -5.24 7.70
CA VAL A 169 19.87 -6.58 8.29
C VAL A 169 20.41 -7.56 7.24
N ALA A 170 19.82 -7.60 6.05
CA ALA A 170 20.22 -8.53 5.01
C ALA A 170 21.68 -8.30 4.57
N SER A 171 22.05 -7.05 4.26
CA SER A 171 23.42 -6.71 3.86
C SER A 171 24.46 -6.95 4.95
N PHE A 172 24.10 -6.75 6.22
CA PHE A 172 24.99 -7.00 7.35
C PHE A 172 25.36 -8.49 7.47
N ILE A 173 24.37 -9.39 7.35
CA ILE A 173 24.58 -10.84 7.40
C ILE A 173 25.48 -11.29 6.23
N PHE A 174 25.25 -10.78 5.03
CA PHE A 174 26.10 -11.08 3.87
C PHE A 174 27.52 -10.52 3.99
N ALA A 175 27.72 -9.39 4.65
CA ALA A 175 29.08 -8.88 4.92
C ALA A 175 29.87 -9.86 5.81
N PHE A 176 29.25 -10.38 6.88
CA PHE A 176 29.87 -11.38 7.75
C PHE A 176 30.21 -12.68 7.01
N TYR A 177 29.32 -13.12 6.12
CA TYR A 177 29.60 -14.27 5.25
C TYR A 177 30.78 -14.02 4.33
N SER A 178 30.78 -12.87 3.66
CA SER A 178 31.76 -12.49 2.63
C SER A 178 33.17 -12.33 3.17
N PHE A 179 33.32 -11.89 4.42
CA PHE A 179 34.63 -11.80 5.10
C PHE A 179 35.06 -13.12 5.77
N GLY A 180 34.30 -14.19 5.60
CA GLY A 180 34.65 -15.52 6.10
C GLY A 180 34.43 -15.73 7.60
N TYR A 181 33.64 -14.88 8.27
CA TYR A 181 33.25 -15.10 9.66
C TYR A 181 32.27 -16.28 9.78
N MET A 182 31.41 -16.48 8.77
CA MET A 182 30.53 -17.65 8.66
C MET A 182 31.03 -18.57 7.54
N LYS A 183 31.20 -19.86 7.84
CA LYS A 183 31.61 -20.86 6.83
C LYS A 183 30.45 -21.50 6.08
N SER A 184 29.25 -21.48 6.67
CA SER A 184 28.03 -22.01 6.08
C SER A 184 26.92 -20.97 6.18
N PHE A 185 26.11 -20.85 5.13
CA PHE A 185 24.97 -19.94 5.08
C PHE A 185 23.64 -20.58 5.57
N GLY A 186 23.73 -21.73 6.26
CA GLY A 186 22.56 -22.51 6.73
C GLY A 186 21.57 -21.73 7.60
N LEU A 187 22.03 -21.07 8.67
CA LEU A 187 21.14 -20.26 9.51
C LEU A 187 20.92 -18.86 8.90
N GLY A 188 21.89 -18.36 8.12
CA GLY A 188 21.81 -17.09 7.40
C GLY A 188 20.58 -17.00 6.48
N VAL A 189 20.24 -18.07 5.77
CA VAL A 189 19.05 -18.09 4.89
C VAL A 189 17.75 -17.93 5.66
N ALA A 190 17.64 -18.47 6.87
CA ALA A 190 16.45 -18.31 7.70
C ALA A 190 16.29 -16.85 8.16
N TRP A 191 17.36 -16.22 8.64
CA TRP A 191 17.36 -14.81 9.04
C TRP A 191 16.96 -13.88 7.88
N VAL A 192 17.58 -14.08 6.71
CA VAL A 192 17.27 -13.27 5.52
C VAL A 192 15.84 -13.53 5.04
N SER A 193 15.35 -14.76 5.09
CA SER A 193 13.96 -15.08 4.70
C SER A 193 12.95 -14.38 5.61
N ILE A 194 13.17 -14.35 6.93
CA ILE A 194 12.28 -13.65 7.87
C ILE A 194 12.24 -12.15 7.59
N ILE A 195 13.40 -11.51 7.37
CA ILE A 195 13.44 -10.07 7.13
C ILE A 195 12.88 -9.67 5.75
N THR A 196 13.03 -10.51 4.73
CA THR A 196 12.43 -10.25 3.41
C THR A 196 10.90 -10.24 3.45
N VAL A 197 10.26 -11.04 4.33
CA VAL A 197 8.81 -10.95 4.57
C VAL A 197 8.45 -9.57 5.14
N ALA A 198 9.24 -9.05 6.09
CA ALA A 198 9.06 -7.68 6.59
C ALA A 198 9.27 -6.62 5.49
N GLN A 199 10.19 -6.86 4.57
CA GLN A 199 10.43 -5.99 3.41
C GLN A 199 9.26 -5.99 2.42
N LEU A 200 8.61 -7.15 2.19
CA LEU A 200 7.38 -7.24 1.40
C LEU A 200 6.20 -6.50 2.07
N PHE A 201 6.14 -6.45 3.41
CA PHE A 201 5.19 -5.57 4.08
C PHE A 201 5.47 -4.09 3.78
N SER A 202 6.74 -3.67 3.72
CA SER A 202 7.08 -2.30 3.31
C SER A 202 6.62 -2.00 1.86
N SER A 203 6.81 -2.94 0.94
CA SER A 203 6.27 -2.86 -0.42
C SER A 203 4.73 -2.77 -0.46
N TYR A 204 4.06 -3.56 0.40
CA TYR A 204 2.59 -3.57 0.52
C TYR A 204 2.06 -2.24 1.08
N TYR A 205 2.73 -1.67 2.10
CA TYR A 205 2.37 -0.36 2.63
C TYR A 205 2.56 0.77 1.61
N ALA A 206 3.61 0.71 0.79
CA ALA A 206 3.78 1.63 -0.33
C ALA A 206 2.67 1.48 -1.38
N HIS A 207 2.22 0.25 -1.63
CA HIS A 207 1.15 -0.04 -2.57
C HIS A 207 -0.19 0.54 -2.10
N LEU A 208 -0.52 0.37 -0.81
CA LEU A 208 -1.71 0.99 -0.20
C LEU A 208 -1.70 2.52 -0.30
N ARG A 209 -0.52 3.14 -0.44
CA ARG A 209 -0.35 4.59 -0.64
C ARG A 209 -0.35 5.02 -2.11
N GLN A 210 -0.52 4.10 -3.04
CA GLN A 210 -0.41 4.36 -4.49
C GLN A 210 0.98 4.87 -4.89
N ASP A 211 2.03 4.48 -4.15
CA ASP A 211 3.42 4.81 -4.46
C ASP A 211 4.09 3.64 -5.22
N CYS A 212 3.90 3.66 -6.53
CA CYS A 212 4.43 2.62 -7.44
C CYS A 212 5.95 2.45 -7.34
N TYR A 213 6.69 3.54 -7.11
CA TYR A 213 8.15 3.51 -7.07
C TYR A 213 8.66 2.73 -5.86
N HIS A 214 8.17 3.06 -4.65
CA HIS A 214 8.58 2.36 -3.43
C HIS A 214 8.03 0.93 -3.36
N THR A 215 6.83 0.67 -3.89
CA THR A 215 6.31 -0.70 -4.05
C THR A 215 7.28 -1.54 -4.86
N THR A 216 7.71 -1.04 -6.01
CA THR A 216 8.62 -1.74 -6.92
C THR A 216 10.00 -1.91 -6.29
N LYS A 217 10.57 -0.86 -5.71
CA LYS A 217 11.89 -0.89 -5.05
C LYS A 217 11.95 -1.97 -3.97
N PHE A 218 11.06 -1.92 -2.98
CA PHE A 218 11.11 -2.86 -1.86
C PHE A 218 10.76 -4.28 -2.27
N GLY A 219 9.87 -4.47 -3.26
CA GLY A 219 9.60 -5.78 -3.85
C GLY A 219 10.82 -6.36 -4.57
N LEU A 220 11.56 -5.54 -5.34
CA LEU A 220 12.79 -5.96 -6.01
C LEU A 220 13.90 -6.29 -5.01
N HIS A 221 14.11 -5.45 -3.98
CA HIS A 221 15.12 -5.71 -2.95
C HIS A 221 14.81 -7.00 -2.18
N ALA A 222 13.54 -7.23 -1.80
CA ALA A 222 13.12 -8.48 -1.17
C ALA A 222 13.41 -9.69 -2.05
N THR A 223 13.13 -9.59 -3.36
CA THR A 223 13.43 -10.63 -4.34
C THR A 223 14.93 -10.89 -4.44
N TYR A 224 15.74 -9.83 -4.51
CA TYR A 224 17.20 -9.92 -4.58
C TYR A 224 17.80 -10.64 -3.35
N TRP A 225 17.46 -10.18 -2.14
CA TRP A 225 18.00 -10.74 -0.91
C TRP A 225 17.57 -12.18 -0.70
N LEU A 226 16.31 -12.51 -1.01
CA LEU A 226 15.80 -13.86 -0.90
C LEU A 226 16.52 -14.80 -1.90
N ILE A 227 16.68 -14.39 -3.16
CA ILE A 227 17.42 -15.17 -4.16
C ILE A 227 18.86 -15.40 -3.68
N LYS A 228 19.58 -14.36 -3.28
CA LYS A 228 20.98 -14.48 -2.84
C LYS A 228 21.15 -15.36 -1.62
N ALA A 229 20.19 -15.32 -0.69
CA ALA A 229 20.26 -16.12 0.53
C ALA A 229 20.11 -17.62 0.23
N TRP A 230 19.16 -17.96 -0.64
CA TRP A 230 18.95 -19.34 -1.05
C TRP A 230 20.01 -19.83 -2.03
N ASP A 231 20.58 -18.95 -2.86
CA ASP A 231 21.72 -19.24 -3.75
C ASP A 231 22.95 -19.67 -2.93
N GLU A 232 23.37 -18.87 -1.95
CA GLU A 232 24.53 -19.21 -1.08
C GLU A 232 24.22 -20.38 -0.12
N PHE A 233 22.96 -20.60 0.25
CA PHE A 233 22.54 -21.81 0.96
C PHE A 233 22.74 -23.06 0.10
N VAL A 234 22.30 -23.04 -1.17
CA VAL A 234 22.51 -24.15 -2.10
C VAL A 234 24.01 -24.41 -2.30
N VAL A 235 24.82 -23.36 -2.50
CA VAL A 235 26.28 -23.48 -2.58
C VAL A 235 26.86 -24.13 -1.32
N SER A 236 26.44 -23.68 -0.14
CA SER A 236 26.97 -24.15 1.14
C SER A 236 26.49 -25.55 1.56
N ALA A 237 25.28 -25.95 1.17
CA ALA A 237 24.61 -27.16 1.67
C ALA A 237 24.59 -28.32 0.65
N LEU A 238 24.50 -28.03 -0.64
CA LEU A 238 24.32 -29.04 -1.69
C LEU A 238 25.53 -29.22 -2.60
N VAL A 239 26.41 -28.21 -2.71
CA VAL A 239 27.48 -28.18 -3.72
C VAL A 239 28.88 -28.01 -3.10
N ALA A 240 29.01 -28.15 -1.77
CA ALA A 240 30.22 -27.83 -1.02
C ALA A 240 31.49 -28.61 -1.43
N GLU A 241 31.36 -29.72 -2.17
CA GLU A 241 32.46 -30.59 -2.58
C GLU A 241 32.87 -30.47 -4.07
N ASP A 242 32.15 -29.67 -4.87
CA ASP A 242 32.26 -29.70 -6.33
C ASP A 242 33.22 -28.62 -6.86
N ILE A 243 34.31 -29.01 -7.54
CA ILE A 243 35.27 -28.09 -8.22
C ILE A 243 34.56 -27.23 -9.29
N ASN A 244 33.32 -27.59 -9.66
CA ASN A 244 32.54 -27.04 -10.75
C ASN A 244 31.66 -25.82 -10.41
N VAL A 245 31.63 -25.32 -9.16
CA VAL A 245 30.82 -24.14 -8.77
C VAL A 245 31.19 -22.89 -9.59
N ALA A 246 32.47 -22.69 -9.87
CA ALA A 246 32.92 -21.57 -10.70
C ALA A 246 32.39 -21.68 -12.14
N SER A 247 32.42 -22.88 -12.71
CA SER A 247 31.90 -23.17 -14.06
C SER A 247 30.37 -22.95 -14.13
N GLY A 248 29.62 -23.39 -13.12
CA GLY A 248 28.18 -23.17 -13.04
C GLY A 248 27.82 -21.69 -12.99
N ARG A 249 28.48 -20.91 -12.11
CA ARG A 249 28.21 -19.48 -11.94
C ARG A 249 28.40 -18.66 -13.22
N VAL A 250 29.51 -18.86 -13.94
CA VAL A 250 29.82 -18.08 -15.17
C VAL A 250 28.69 -18.15 -16.20
N THR A 251 27.95 -19.26 -16.23
CA THR A 251 26.83 -19.45 -17.17
C THR A 251 25.51 -18.80 -16.73
N MET A 252 25.42 -18.23 -15.52
CA MET A 252 24.22 -17.56 -15.00
C MET A 252 24.08 -16.14 -15.53
N VAL A 253 22.95 -15.85 -16.16
CA VAL A 253 22.67 -14.52 -16.76
C VAL A 253 21.73 -13.67 -15.89
N GLY A 254 21.04 -14.27 -14.91
CA GLY A 254 20.04 -13.60 -14.07
C GLY A 254 20.53 -12.34 -13.34
N ASN A 255 21.80 -12.28 -12.93
CA ASN A 255 22.39 -11.11 -12.27
C ASN A 255 22.34 -9.82 -13.12
N TRP A 256 22.44 -9.94 -14.45
CA TRP A 256 22.38 -8.79 -15.35
C TRP A 256 21.02 -8.11 -15.34
N PHE A 257 19.95 -8.85 -15.06
CA PHE A 257 18.62 -8.28 -14.92
C PHE A 257 18.55 -7.33 -13.71
N PHE A 258 19.14 -7.71 -12.57
CA PHE A 258 19.19 -6.87 -11.38
C PHE A 258 19.98 -5.58 -11.62
N VAL A 259 21.06 -5.63 -12.40
CA VAL A 259 21.82 -4.44 -12.81
C VAL A 259 20.94 -3.50 -13.62
N MET A 260 20.24 -4.02 -14.65
CA MET A 260 19.33 -3.21 -15.47
C MET A 260 18.19 -2.61 -14.64
N ALA A 261 17.58 -3.40 -13.75
CA ALA A 261 16.54 -2.92 -12.85
C ALA A 261 17.07 -1.86 -11.87
N GLY A 262 18.29 -2.02 -11.35
CA GLY A 262 18.97 -1.05 -10.49
C GLY A 262 19.20 0.29 -11.20
N VAL A 263 19.59 0.28 -12.48
CA VAL A 263 19.71 1.51 -13.29
C VAL A 263 18.37 2.22 -13.41
N VAL A 264 17.28 1.49 -13.66
CA VAL A 264 15.92 2.06 -13.73
C VAL A 264 15.52 2.70 -12.39
N LEU A 265 15.82 2.04 -11.27
CA LEU A 265 15.57 2.62 -9.94
C LEU A 265 16.41 3.88 -9.69
N CYS A 266 17.66 3.94 -10.17
CA CYS A 266 18.49 5.15 -10.08
C CYS A 266 17.92 6.31 -10.90
N VAL A 267 17.38 6.04 -12.09
CA VAL A 267 16.70 7.08 -12.89
C VAL A 267 15.43 7.57 -12.19
N GLY A 268 14.66 6.65 -11.60
CA GLY A 268 13.45 6.98 -10.83
C GLY A 268 13.73 7.85 -9.60
N SER A 269 14.84 7.59 -8.89
CA SER A 269 15.21 8.35 -7.69
C SER A 269 15.77 9.75 -7.96
N LEU A 270 16.04 10.12 -9.22
CA LEU A 270 16.42 11.50 -9.57
C LEU A 270 15.34 12.53 -9.22
N ASN A 271 14.09 12.09 -9.09
CA ASN A 271 12.95 12.93 -8.72
C ASN A 271 12.56 12.84 -7.22
N THR A 272 13.32 12.11 -6.39
CA THR A 272 13.01 11.91 -4.97
C THR A 272 13.95 12.73 -4.07
N ASP A 273 14.99 12.13 -3.52
CA ASP A 273 15.95 12.81 -2.66
C ASP A 273 17.35 12.21 -2.84
N VAL A 274 18.38 12.99 -2.47
CA VAL A 274 19.79 12.57 -2.64
C VAL A 274 20.07 11.27 -1.89
N LEU A 275 19.54 11.08 -0.68
CA LEU A 275 19.77 9.85 0.09
C LEU A 275 19.19 8.62 -0.63
N GLU A 276 18.00 8.76 -1.20
CA GLU A 276 17.36 7.71 -2.01
C GLU A 276 18.17 7.38 -3.27
N LEU A 277 18.72 8.40 -3.95
CA LEU A 277 19.63 8.20 -5.08
C LEU A 277 20.92 7.48 -4.66
N ILE A 278 21.55 7.90 -3.56
CA ILE A 278 22.77 7.24 -3.04
C ILE A 278 22.47 5.78 -2.69
N HIS A 279 21.35 5.51 -2.03
CA HIS A 279 20.93 4.14 -1.68
C HIS A 279 20.80 3.26 -2.91
N ASN A 280 20.13 3.73 -3.97
CA ASN A 280 19.97 2.97 -5.21
C ASN A 280 21.28 2.81 -5.99
N MET A 281 22.16 3.80 -5.98
CA MET A 281 23.49 3.68 -6.58
C MET A 281 24.34 2.63 -5.85
N LEU A 282 24.22 2.54 -4.53
CA LEU A 282 24.87 1.48 -3.75
C LEU A 282 24.21 0.12 -3.97
N PHE A 283 22.89 0.05 -4.17
CA PHE A 283 22.22 -1.18 -4.61
C PHE A 283 22.68 -1.61 -6.01
N LEU A 284 22.88 -0.67 -6.93
CA LEU A 284 23.47 -0.95 -8.25
C LEU A 284 24.90 -1.48 -8.11
N LEU A 285 25.73 -0.89 -7.25
CA LEU A 285 27.07 -1.41 -6.94
C LEU A 285 27.01 -2.83 -6.36
N LEU A 286 26.05 -3.10 -5.48
CA LEU A 286 25.83 -4.41 -4.89
C LEU A 286 25.49 -5.45 -5.97
N THR A 287 24.54 -5.15 -6.86
CA THR A 287 24.16 -6.06 -7.96
C THR A 287 25.32 -6.28 -8.93
N LEU A 288 26.10 -5.24 -9.25
CA LEU A 288 27.33 -5.34 -10.05
C LEU A 288 28.38 -6.24 -9.40
N SER A 289 28.53 -6.18 -8.07
CA SER A 289 29.49 -7.02 -7.36
C SER A 289 29.13 -8.51 -7.38
N THR A 290 27.86 -8.83 -7.70
CA THR A 290 27.40 -10.22 -7.82
C THR A 290 27.42 -10.79 -9.24
N ILE A 291 28.03 -10.06 -10.19
CA ILE A 291 28.17 -10.49 -11.58
C ILE A 291 29.04 -11.77 -11.65
N PRO A 292 28.56 -12.87 -12.25
CA PRO A 292 29.29 -14.14 -12.25
C PRO A 292 30.59 -14.17 -13.04
N GLN A 293 30.84 -13.17 -13.89
CA GLN A 293 32.08 -12.98 -14.63
C GLN A 293 33.26 -12.57 -13.70
N ILE A 294 32.96 -12.15 -12.47
CA ILE A 294 33.98 -11.81 -11.48
C ILE A 294 34.58 -13.11 -10.92
N PRO A 295 35.92 -13.27 -10.92
CA PRO A 295 36.57 -14.45 -10.35
C PRO A 295 36.19 -14.65 -8.88
N LEU A 296 36.00 -15.91 -8.47
CA LEU A 296 35.53 -16.26 -7.13
C LEU A 296 36.37 -15.66 -6.00
N GLN A 297 37.68 -15.57 -6.20
CA GLN A 297 38.63 -15.00 -5.23
C GLN A 297 38.38 -13.51 -4.96
N GLY A 298 37.91 -12.76 -5.96
CA GLY A 298 37.56 -11.34 -5.82
C GLY A 298 36.07 -11.09 -5.53
N TYR A 299 35.20 -12.03 -5.91
CA TYR A 299 33.75 -11.93 -5.75
C TYR A 299 33.33 -11.65 -4.31
N TYR A 300 33.71 -12.51 -3.36
CA TYR A 300 33.27 -12.36 -1.97
C TYR A 300 33.82 -11.10 -1.32
N ILE A 301 35.09 -10.73 -1.57
CA ILE A 301 35.67 -9.50 -1.03
C ILE A 301 34.93 -8.27 -1.56
N PHE A 302 34.69 -8.21 -2.88
CA PHE A 302 34.02 -7.08 -3.49
C PHE A 302 32.56 -6.97 -3.04
N PHE A 303 31.83 -8.09 -3.01
CA PHE A 303 30.46 -8.16 -2.50
C PHE A 303 30.37 -7.79 -1.02
N GLY A 304 31.31 -8.24 -0.19
CA GLY A 304 31.39 -7.88 1.23
C GLY A 304 31.59 -6.38 1.46
N VAL A 305 32.49 -5.75 0.70
CA VAL A 305 32.71 -4.30 0.77
C VAL A 305 31.48 -3.53 0.30
N ALA A 306 30.84 -3.96 -0.79
CA ALA A 306 29.59 -3.36 -1.27
C ALA A 306 28.46 -3.48 -0.24
N CYS A 307 28.33 -4.65 0.40
CA CYS A 307 27.42 -4.88 1.52
C CYS A 307 27.67 -3.88 2.66
N CYS A 308 28.92 -3.69 3.11
CA CYS A 308 29.22 -2.72 4.18
C CYS A 308 28.81 -1.29 3.85
N LEU A 309 29.10 -0.83 2.63
CA LEU A 309 28.69 0.51 2.18
C LEU A 309 27.17 0.64 2.14
N PHE A 310 26.49 -0.38 1.61
CA PHE A 310 25.05 -0.43 1.54
C PHE A 310 24.39 -0.48 2.93
N THR A 311 24.94 -1.26 3.86
CA THR A 311 24.52 -1.31 5.26
C THR A 311 24.64 0.06 5.92
N ALA A 312 25.76 0.76 5.75
CA ALA A 312 25.97 2.08 6.34
C ALA A 312 24.94 3.10 5.83
N ALA A 313 24.69 3.12 4.52
CA ALA A 313 23.67 3.98 3.92
C ALA A 313 22.25 3.60 4.37
N SER A 314 21.94 2.30 4.45
CA SER A 314 20.64 1.79 4.89
C SER A 314 20.36 2.11 6.35
N LEU A 315 21.38 1.99 7.22
CA LEU A 315 21.28 2.33 8.63
C LEU A 315 21.03 3.84 8.82
N TYR A 316 21.77 4.67 8.08
CA TYR A 316 21.54 6.11 8.04
C TYR A 316 20.13 6.45 7.51
N GLY A 317 19.68 5.76 6.46
CA GLY A 317 18.33 5.88 5.90
C GLY A 317 17.25 5.55 6.94
N THR A 318 17.41 4.44 7.66
CA THR A 318 16.49 4.03 8.73
C THR A 318 16.43 5.09 9.83
N PHE A 319 17.59 5.53 10.33
CA PHE A 319 17.69 6.51 11.41
C PHE A 319 17.10 7.87 11.02
N SER A 320 17.54 8.42 9.89
CA SER A 320 17.13 9.73 9.39
C SER A 320 15.64 9.79 9.12
N ARG A 321 15.05 8.78 8.46
CA ARG A 321 13.62 8.73 8.17
C ARG A 321 12.78 8.55 9.43
N LEU A 322 13.23 7.72 10.37
CA LEU A 322 12.53 7.49 11.62
C LEU A 322 12.51 8.77 12.47
N ILE A 323 13.66 9.41 12.69
CA ILE A 323 13.75 10.66 13.45
C ILE A 323 13.04 11.80 12.76
N ASN A 324 13.21 11.99 11.45
CA ASN A 324 12.54 13.07 10.74
C ASN A 324 11.03 12.91 10.74
N THR A 325 10.52 11.67 10.73
CA THR A 325 9.08 11.45 10.90
C THR A 325 8.64 11.84 12.31
N ILE A 326 9.39 11.43 13.32
CA ILE A 326 9.06 11.66 14.72
C ILE A 326 9.12 13.15 15.08
N ALA A 327 10.15 13.85 14.61
CA ALA A 327 10.40 15.25 14.95
C ALA A 327 9.51 16.23 14.16
N GLU A 328 8.70 15.74 13.21
CA GLU A 328 7.84 16.53 12.32
C GLU A 328 8.59 17.65 11.55
N LYS A 329 9.93 17.56 11.50
CA LYS A 329 10.86 18.46 10.81
C LYS A 329 12.07 17.64 10.34
N SER A 330 12.71 18.06 9.25
CA SER A 330 13.98 17.48 8.81
C SER A 330 15.10 17.90 9.76
N LEU A 331 15.25 17.19 10.88
CA LEU A 331 16.38 17.37 11.79
C LEU A 331 17.67 16.81 11.17
N ILE A 332 17.54 15.69 10.47
CA ILE A 332 18.64 15.01 9.81
C ILE A 332 18.53 15.24 8.30
N PRO A 333 19.55 15.78 7.63
CA PRO A 333 19.47 16.12 6.22
C PRO A 333 19.39 14.85 5.35
N VAL A 334 18.34 14.75 4.54
CA VAL A 334 18.15 13.68 3.53
C VAL A 334 18.62 14.14 2.13
N GLY A 335 18.79 15.45 1.96
CA GLY A 335 19.20 16.10 0.71
C GLY A 335 18.02 16.50 -0.19
N PRO A 336 18.21 17.49 -1.08
CA PRO A 336 17.16 18.01 -1.95
C PRO A 336 16.81 17.03 -3.10
N GLN A 337 15.78 17.36 -3.87
CA GLN A 337 15.50 16.71 -5.16
C GLN A 337 16.66 16.97 -6.14
N PRO A 338 17.33 15.94 -6.67
CA PRO A 338 18.43 16.12 -7.62
C PRO A 338 17.99 16.80 -8.93
N ILE A 339 16.82 16.40 -9.47
CA ILE A 339 16.25 16.91 -10.71
C ILE A 339 14.78 17.26 -10.49
N SER A 340 14.33 18.37 -11.06
CA SER A 340 12.91 18.75 -11.01
C SER A 340 12.03 17.80 -11.84
N SER A 341 10.81 17.53 -11.37
CA SER A 341 9.86 16.63 -12.07
C SER A 341 9.63 17.01 -13.54
N ASP A 342 9.62 18.30 -13.86
CA ASP A 342 9.40 18.78 -15.22
C ASP A 342 10.59 18.54 -16.15
N GLN A 343 11.81 18.66 -15.63
CA GLN A 343 13.02 18.33 -16.40
C GLN A 343 13.13 16.83 -16.65
N LEU A 344 12.83 15.99 -15.65
CA LEU A 344 12.84 14.54 -15.82
C LEU A 344 11.79 14.09 -16.85
N LYS A 345 10.57 14.64 -16.80
CA LYS A 345 9.53 14.38 -17.81
C LYS A 345 9.99 14.76 -19.22
N LYS A 346 10.65 15.92 -19.38
CA LYS A 346 11.20 16.35 -20.68
C LYS A 346 12.29 15.40 -21.19
N ALA A 347 13.21 14.99 -20.31
CA ALA A 347 14.27 14.04 -20.67
C ALA A 347 13.70 12.67 -21.09
N LEU A 348 12.73 12.14 -20.35
CA LEU A 348 12.07 10.86 -20.66
C LEU A 348 11.19 10.92 -21.92
N LYS A 349 10.54 12.07 -22.18
CA LYS A 349 9.80 12.30 -23.44
C LYS A 349 10.72 12.32 -24.66
N CYS A 350 11.97 12.77 -24.53
CA CYS A 350 12.96 12.74 -25.62
C CYS A 350 13.30 11.32 -26.06
N CYS A 351 13.27 10.34 -25.13
CA CYS A 351 13.43 8.92 -25.45
C CYS A 351 12.19 8.29 -26.10
N ARG A 352 11.06 9.00 -26.14
CA ARG A 352 9.78 8.55 -26.68
C ARG A 352 9.51 9.31 -27.99
N ALA A 353 10.24 8.96 -29.04
CA ALA A 353 10.02 9.51 -30.37
C ALA A 353 8.55 9.31 -30.81
N GLU A 354 7.92 10.40 -31.24
CA GLU A 354 6.65 10.50 -31.99
C GLU A 354 5.57 9.45 -31.70
N GLN A 355 4.94 9.53 -30.53
CA GLN A 355 3.54 9.14 -30.41
C GLN A 355 2.81 10.26 -29.69
N GLY A 356 1.72 10.75 -30.31
CA GLY A 356 0.95 11.93 -29.90
C GLY A 356 0.54 11.93 -28.43
N ASP A 357 0.10 13.11 -27.97
CA ASP A 357 -0.22 13.36 -26.56
C ASP A 357 -0.97 12.18 -25.95
N PRO A 358 -0.39 11.49 -24.95
CA PRO A 358 -1.04 10.34 -24.37
C PRO A 358 -2.26 10.84 -23.60
N GLU A 359 -3.44 10.33 -23.97
CA GLU A 359 -4.60 10.32 -23.07
C GLU A 359 -4.14 9.88 -21.66
N PRO A 360 -4.70 10.47 -20.60
CA PRO A 360 -4.38 10.03 -19.24
C PRO A 360 -4.77 8.56 -19.12
N LEU A 361 -3.76 7.69 -19.15
CA LEU A 361 -3.90 6.26 -18.92
C LEU A 361 -4.74 6.07 -17.65
N PRO A 362 -5.77 5.21 -17.67
CA PRO A 362 -6.53 4.90 -16.46
C PRO A 362 -5.55 4.48 -15.37
N GLN A 363 -5.81 4.90 -14.13
CA GLN A 363 -5.07 4.50 -12.94
C GLN A 363 -5.36 3.02 -12.64
N THR A 364 -4.97 2.12 -13.54
CA THR A 364 -4.78 0.72 -13.22
C THR A 364 -3.56 0.58 -12.34
N ASP A 365 -3.49 -0.57 -11.66
CA ASP A 365 -2.61 -0.86 -10.53
C ASP A 365 -1.12 -0.98 -10.92
N GLN A 366 -0.52 0.10 -11.42
CA GLN A 366 0.78 0.15 -12.10
C GLN A 366 1.94 -0.46 -11.29
N GLY A 367 1.88 -0.41 -9.96
CA GLY A 367 2.91 -0.98 -9.08
C GLY A 367 2.93 -2.49 -9.05
N SER A 368 1.77 -3.14 -9.05
CA SER A 368 1.68 -4.61 -9.03
C SER A 368 2.04 -5.19 -10.41
N ASP A 369 1.67 -4.51 -11.50
CA ASP A 369 2.06 -4.88 -12.86
C ASP A 369 3.57 -4.71 -13.11
N THR A 370 4.21 -3.68 -12.56
CA THR A 370 5.66 -3.51 -12.68
C THR A 370 6.40 -4.67 -12.01
N LEU A 371 6.00 -5.03 -10.78
CA LEU A 371 6.57 -6.20 -10.07
C LEU A 371 6.29 -7.52 -10.80
N PHE A 372 5.10 -7.68 -11.39
CA PHE A 372 4.76 -8.85 -12.22
C PHE A 372 5.78 -9.07 -13.34
N TYR A 373 6.06 -8.03 -14.14
CA TYR A 373 7.00 -8.16 -15.27
C TYR A 373 8.44 -8.31 -14.81
N LEU A 374 8.81 -7.60 -13.74
CA LEU A 374 10.15 -7.67 -13.15
C LEU A 374 10.47 -9.08 -12.65
N SER A 375 9.56 -9.67 -11.88
CA SER A 375 9.74 -11.00 -11.31
C SER A 375 9.80 -12.09 -12.40
N ASN A 376 8.91 -12.01 -13.39
CA ASN A 376 8.94 -12.93 -14.53
C ASN A 376 10.17 -12.75 -15.42
N GLY A 377 10.66 -11.52 -15.57
CA GLY A 377 11.90 -11.24 -16.29
C GLY A 377 13.12 -11.89 -15.63
N ILE A 378 13.20 -11.84 -14.29
CA ILE A 378 14.24 -12.53 -13.51
C ILE A 378 14.14 -14.04 -13.69
N ALA A 379 12.95 -14.61 -13.52
CA ALA A 379 12.71 -16.05 -13.67
C ALA A 379 13.09 -16.54 -15.08
N ALA A 380 12.61 -15.84 -16.11
CA ALA A 380 12.86 -16.20 -17.50
C ALA A 380 14.34 -16.11 -17.88
N LEU A 381 15.04 -15.03 -17.52
CA LEU A 381 16.46 -14.86 -17.84
C LEU A 381 17.33 -15.88 -17.10
N SER A 382 16.95 -16.22 -15.86
CA SER A 382 17.64 -17.24 -15.06
C SER A 382 17.40 -18.66 -15.55
N ALA A 383 16.28 -18.89 -16.25
CA ALA A 383 15.96 -20.16 -16.90
C ALA A 383 16.58 -20.34 -18.29
N LEU A 384 17.33 -19.36 -18.83
CA LEU A 384 18.03 -19.51 -20.12
C LEU A 384 19.27 -20.39 -19.99
N HIS A 385 19.42 -21.34 -20.92
CA HIS A 385 20.52 -22.31 -20.92
C HIS A 385 21.20 -22.36 -22.30
N ALA A 386 22.53 -22.33 -22.33
CA ALA A 386 23.32 -22.73 -23.50
C ALA A 386 23.46 -24.26 -23.56
N SER A 387 23.70 -24.81 -24.76
CA SER A 387 23.86 -26.27 -24.97
C SER A 387 24.96 -26.89 -24.09
N SER A 388 26.02 -26.14 -23.80
CA SER A 388 27.12 -26.52 -22.91
C SER A 388 26.78 -26.55 -21.42
N SER A 389 25.73 -25.85 -20.99
CA SER A 389 25.32 -25.74 -19.58
C SER A 389 24.32 -26.80 -19.15
N ARG A 390 23.71 -27.54 -20.11
CA ARG A 390 22.64 -28.51 -19.85
C ARG A 390 23.14 -29.77 -19.13
N THR A 391 24.44 -30.05 -19.18
CA THR A 391 25.10 -31.24 -18.62
C THR A 391 25.80 -30.99 -17.29
N ASN A 392 25.83 -29.76 -16.77
CA ASN A 392 26.50 -29.44 -15.51
C ASN A 392 25.50 -29.48 -14.33
N PRO A 393 25.53 -30.49 -13.45
CA PRO A 393 24.56 -30.64 -12.35
C PRO A 393 24.59 -29.45 -11.38
N THR A 394 25.77 -28.88 -11.12
CA THR A 394 25.96 -27.70 -10.27
C THR A 394 25.14 -26.50 -10.76
N PHE A 395 25.14 -26.24 -12.07
CA PHE A 395 24.38 -25.12 -12.64
C PHE A 395 22.88 -25.28 -12.41
N LEU A 396 22.37 -26.50 -12.49
CA LEU A 396 20.94 -26.79 -12.37
C LEU A 396 20.44 -26.51 -10.97
N HIS A 397 21.20 -26.94 -9.96
CA HIS A 397 20.88 -26.64 -8.56
C HIS A 397 20.97 -25.14 -8.26
N LEU A 398 21.92 -24.41 -8.85
CA LEU A 398 22.05 -22.96 -8.66
C LEU A 398 20.92 -22.17 -9.32
N THR A 399 20.31 -22.65 -10.41
CA THR A 399 19.18 -21.94 -11.05
C THR A 399 17.85 -22.06 -10.29
N ILE A 400 17.71 -23.05 -9.39
CA ILE A 400 16.46 -23.34 -8.69
C ILE A 400 15.98 -22.15 -7.82
N PRO A 401 16.79 -21.58 -6.91
CA PRO A 401 16.38 -20.43 -6.10
C PRO A 401 15.89 -19.26 -6.94
N TRP A 402 16.58 -18.98 -8.05
CA TRP A 402 16.30 -17.84 -8.92
C TRP A 402 14.89 -17.93 -9.51
N VAL A 403 14.53 -19.09 -10.06
CA VAL A 403 13.24 -19.28 -10.71
C VAL A 403 12.12 -19.50 -9.70
N LEU A 404 12.35 -20.25 -8.63
CA LEU A 404 11.33 -20.52 -7.62
C LEU A 404 10.91 -19.25 -6.89
N ILE A 405 11.88 -18.45 -6.45
CA ILE A 405 11.62 -17.27 -5.62
C ILE A 405 10.94 -16.20 -6.47
N SER A 406 11.51 -15.83 -7.61
CA SER A 406 10.93 -14.80 -8.47
C SER A 406 9.65 -15.29 -9.18
N GLY A 407 9.68 -16.48 -9.79
CA GLY A 407 8.57 -16.99 -10.61
C GLY A 407 7.38 -17.52 -9.81
N ALA A 408 7.58 -18.01 -8.58
CA ALA A 408 6.49 -18.56 -7.78
C ALA A 408 6.24 -17.75 -6.50
N ILE A 409 7.23 -17.60 -5.61
CA ILE A 409 7.00 -17.01 -4.27
C ILE A 409 6.58 -15.53 -4.37
N ILE A 410 7.36 -14.72 -5.08
CA ILE A 410 7.05 -13.29 -5.29
C ILE A 410 5.79 -13.13 -6.14
N GLN A 411 5.53 -14.08 -7.05
CA GLN A 411 4.35 -14.06 -7.90
C GLN A 411 3.05 -14.32 -7.14
N VAL A 412 3.07 -15.12 -6.06
CA VAL A 412 1.93 -15.24 -5.12
C VAL A 412 1.64 -13.89 -4.46
N TYR A 413 2.69 -13.17 -4.06
CA TYR A 413 2.56 -11.84 -3.48
C TYR A 413 1.97 -10.84 -4.50
N VAL A 414 2.47 -10.83 -5.74
CA VAL A 414 1.94 -9.99 -6.83
C VAL A 414 0.47 -10.32 -7.13
N SER A 415 0.12 -11.60 -7.18
CA SER A 415 -1.28 -12.03 -7.35
C SER A 415 -2.18 -11.43 -6.26
N ARG A 416 -1.70 -11.40 -5.01
CA ARG A 416 -2.45 -10.79 -3.90
C ARG A 416 -2.60 -9.27 -4.05
N LEU A 417 -1.58 -8.57 -4.52
CA LEU A 417 -1.67 -7.12 -4.79
C LEU A 417 -2.70 -6.82 -5.89
N GLN A 418 -2.74 -7.60 -6.97
CA GLN A 418 -3.66 -7.37 -8.08
C GLN A 418 -5.14 -7.59 -7.70
N VAL A 419 -5.42 -8.40 -6.67
CA VAL A 419 -6.79 -8.55 -6.12
C VAL A 419 -7.27 -7.25 -5.47
N THR A 420 -6.38 -6.49 -4.83
CA THR A 420 -6.76 -5.25 -4.14
C THR A 420 -7.02 -4.08 -5.09
N GLY A 421 -6.51 -4.14 -6.32
CA GLY A 421 -6.64 -3.09 -7.35
C GLY A 421 -7.89 -3.12 -8.24
N GLY A 422 -8.89 -3.97 -7.95
CA GLY A 422 -10.12 -4.09 -8.75
C GLY A 422 -9.96 -4.84 -10.09
N GLY A 423 -8.73 -5.19 -10.48
CA GLY A 423 -8.41 -5.97 -11.68
C GLY A 423 -8.48 -7.48 -11.43
N HIS A 424 -9.69 -8.07 -11.42
CA HIS A 424 -9.88 -9.51 -11.16
C HIS A 424 -9.11 -10.43 -12.13
N PHE A 425 -8.81 -9.97 -13.35
CA PHE A 425 -8.09 -10.77 -14.35
C PHE A 425 -6.57 -10.82 -14.12
N GLY A 426 -5.96 -9.77 -13.56
CA GLY A 426 -4.50 -9.72 -13.32
C GLY A 426 -4.05 -10.82 -12.35
N SER A 427 -4.78 -10.98 -11.24
CA SER A 427 -4.50 -12.02 -10.25
C SER A 427 -4.56 -13.44 -10.84
N VAL A 428 -5.48 -13.71 -11.78
CA VAL A 428 -5.57 -15.03 -12.44
C VAL A 428 -4.32 -15.32 -13.25
N ILE A 429 -3.81 -14.34 -14.01
CA ILE A 429 -2.57 -14.48 -14.78
C ILE A 429 -1.42 -14.79 -13.82
N SER A 430 -1.25 -13.99 -12.78
CA SER A 430 -0.18 -14.19 -11.80
C SER A 430 -0.23 -15.58 -11.15
N SER A 431 -1.42 -16.07 -10.80
CA SER A 431 -1.58 -17.41 -10.22
C SER A 431 -1.26 -18.55 -11.21
N ILE A 432 -1.54 -18.39 -12.51
CA ILE A 432 -1.13 -19.37 -13.52
C ILE A 432 0.41 -19.44 -13.61
N TYR A 433 1.07 -18.28 -13.59
CA TYR A 433 2.53 -18.21 -13.59
C TYR A 433 3.17 -18.89 -12.37
N VAL A 434 2.56 -18.75 -11.18
CA VAL A 434 3.00 -19.49 -9.98
C VAL A 434 3.02 -21.00 -10.25
N ALA A 435 1.93 -21.54 -10.80
CA ALA A 435 1.84 -22.98 -11.08
C ALA A 435 2.92 -23.42 -12.07
N VAL A 436 3.11 -22.66 -13.14
CA VAL A 436 4.11 -22.95 -14.17
C VAL A 436 5.53 -22.97 -13.58
N TRP A 437 5.93 -21.90 -12.90
CA TRP A 437 7.29 -21.79 -12.37
C TRP A 437 7.54 -22.77 -11.23
N ALA A 438 6.53 -23.10 -10.43
CA ALA A 438 6.62 -24.15 -9.43
C ALA A 438 6.81 -25.54 -10.07
N THR A 439 6.04 -25.86 -11.12
CA THR A 439 6.21 -27.13 -11.86
C THR A 439 7.57 -27.22 -12.53
N TRP A 440 8.03 -26.13 -13.15
CA TRP A 440 9.38 -26.02 -13.73
C TRP A 440 10.46 -26.33 -12.69
N THR A 441 10.34 -25.72 -11.50
CA THR A 441 11.29 -25.90 -10.40
C THR A 441 11.29 -27.34 -9.90
N TRP A 442 10.11 -27.91 -9.66
CA TRP A 442 9.96 -29.28 -9.18
C TRP A 442 10.58 -30.28 -10.14
N PHE A 443 10.30 -30.15 -11.44
CA PHE A 443 10.88 -31.01 -12.47
C PHE A 443 12.41 -30.94 -12.46
N ARG A 444 13.00 -29.75 -12.26
CA ARG A 444 14.45 -29.60 -12.24
C ARG A 444 15.11 -30.16 -10.98
N PHE A 445 14.44 -30.04 -9.85
CA PHE A 445 14.90 -30.61 -8.59
C PHE A 445 14.80 -32.14 -8.57
N ALA A 446 13.65 -32.69 -8.98
CA ALA A 446 13.38 -34.14 -8.92
C ALA A 446 13.91 -34.92 -10.13
N GLY A 447 14.13 -34.28 -11.28
CA GLY A 447 14.47 -34.96 -12.53
C GLY A 447 15.77 -35.74 -12.49
N ASP A 448 16.79 -35.21 -11.81
CA ASP A 448 18.07 -35.90 -11.62
C ASP A 448 17.93 -37.10 -10.65
N MET A 449 17.18 -36.91 -9.55
CA MET A 449 16.91 -37.97 -8.57
C MET A 449 16.02 -39.10 -9.10
N LEU A 450 15.17 -38.83 -10.09
CA LEU A 450 14.26 -39.79 -10.70
C LEU A 450 14.86 -40.50 -11.93
N GLN A 451 16.12 -40.23 -12.29
CA GLN A 451 16.80 -40.82 -13.46
C GLN A 451 16.00 -40.67 -14.77
N LEU A 452 15.24 -39.58 -14.92
CA LEU A 452 14.46 -39.32 -16.14
C LEU A 452 15.42 -39.03 -17.30
N SER A 453 15.27 -39.75 -18.42
CA SER A 453 16.20 -39.68 -19.55
C SER A 453 16.21 -38.29 -20.21
N THR A 454 17.36 -37.86 -20.71
CA THR A 454 17.55 -36.56 -21.39
C THR A 454 16.77 -36.42 -22.71
N GLU A 455 16.24 -37.52 -23.27
CA GLU A 455 15.37 -37.48 -24.46
C GLU A 455 13.91 -37.12 -24.14
N GLU A 456 13.45 -37.25 -22.89
CA GLU A 456 12.13 -36.75 -22.46
C GLU A 456 12.11 -35.22 -22.27
N ALA A 457 13.24 -34.54 -22.50
CA ALA A 457 13.34 -33.08 -22.58
C ALA A 457 12.43 -32.47 -23.67
N TYR A 458 11.89 -33.27 -24.61
CA TYR A 458 10.85 -32.84 -25.54
C TYR A 458 9.54 -32.40 -24.84
N GLY A 459 9.16 -33.06 -23.74
CA GLY A 459 8.00 -32.69 -22.93
C GLY A 459 8.18 -31.32 -22.25
N PHE A 460 9.42 -30.97 -21.92
CA PHE A 460 9.79 -29.67 -21.35
C PHE A 460 9.75 -28.55 -22.39
N THR A 461 10.28 -28.77 -23.60
CA THR A 461 10.09 -27.82 -24.72
C THR A 461 8.62 -27.67 -25.08
N ALA A 462 7.82 -28.74 -25.03
CA ALA A 462 6.38 -28.66 -25.25
C ALA A 462 5.68 -27.84 -24.16
N GLY A 463 6.10 -27.95 -22.89
CA GLY A 463 5.60 -27.12 -21.79
C GLY A 463 6.01 -25.64 -21.90
N ALA A 464 7.24 -25.35 -22.30
CA ALA A 464 7.72 -24.00 -22.55
C ALA A 464 7.05 -23.37 -23.80
N ILE A 465 6.81 -24.15 -24.86
CA ILE A 465 6.06 -23.72 -26.04
C ILE A 465 4.60 -23.49 -25.67
N ALA A 466 3.96 -24.38 -24.90
CA ALA A 466 2.61 -24.17 -24.39
C ALA A 466 2.51 -22.91 -23.52
N LEU A 467 3.53 -22.60 -22.72
CA LEU A 467 3.63 -21.37 -21.94
C LEU A 467 3.75 -20.13 -22.82
N LEU A 468 4.61 -20.18 -23.84
CA LEU A 468 4.76 -19.08 -24.81
C LEU A 468 3.46 -18.87 -25.62
N VAL A 469 2.74 -19.94 -25.95
CA VAL A 469 1.43 -19.90 -26.61
C VAL A 469 0.38 -19.32 -25.67
N ILE A 470 0.34 -19.72 -24.39
CA ILE A 470 -0.53 -19.12 -23.37
C ILE A 470 -0.20 -17.63 -23.22
N ASN A 471 1.08 -17.25 -23.19
CA ASN A 471 1.49 -15.86 -23.11
C ASN A 471 1.10 -15.05 -24.34
N ALA A 472 1.27 -15.59 -25.54
CA ALA A 472 0.81 -14.96 -26.77
C ALA A 472 -0.71 -14.81 -26.78
N PHE A 473 -1.45 -15.83 -26.32
CA PHE A 473 -2.90 -15.81 -26.23
C PHE A 473 -3.42 -14.83 -25.17
N LEU A 474 -2.81 -14.79 -23.99
CA LEU A 474 -3.12 -13.82 -22.93
C LEU A 474 -2.77 -12.39 -23.36
N MET A 475 -1.67 -12.19 -24.08
CA MET A 475 -1.31 -10.90 -24.68
C MET A 475 -2.32 -10.48 -25.75
N LEU A 476 -2.83 -11.43 -26.56
CA LEU A 476 -3.86 -11.16 -27.56
C LEU A 476 -5.21 -10.80 -26.91
N ILE A 477 -5.64 -11.54 -25.87
CA ILE A 477 -6.84 -11.20 -25.08
C ILE A 477 -6.67 -9.85 -24.37
N GLY A 478 -5.49 -9.59 -23.80
CA GLY A 478 -5.17 -8.30 -23.19
C GLY A 478 -5.22 -7.15 -24.20
N LYS A 479 -4.76 -7.37 -25.43
CA LYS A 479 -4.79 -6.40 -26.53
C LYS A 479 -6.21 -6.17 -27.09
N GLU A 480 -7.05 -7.20 -27.12
CA GLU A 480 -8.48 -7.07 -27.45
C GLU A 480 -9.24 -6.25 -26.39
N LYS A 481 -8.94 -6.45 -25.10
CA LYS A 481 -9.50 -5.60 -24.04
C LYS A 481 -9.01 -4.15 -24.10
N VAL A 482 -7.73 -3.89 -24.37
CA VAL A 482 -7.23 -2.50 -24.54
C VAL A 482 -7.85 -1.82 -25.76
N LYS A 483 -8.26 -2.58 -26.78
CA LYS A 483 -8.97 -2.04 -27.96
C LYS A 483 -10.50 -1.95 -27.78
N GLN A 484 -11.07 -2.63 -26.78
CA GLN A 484 -12.51 -2.59 -26.44
C GLN A 484 -12.84 -1.78 -25.17
N GLU A 485 -11.84 -1.42 -24.36
CA GLU A 485 -11.92 -0.48 -23.24
C GLU A 485 -11.27 0.87 -23.59
N SER A 486 -11.42 1.34 -24.83
CA SER A 486 -11.76 2.77 -24.93
C SER A 486 -13.15 2.87 -24.29
N ALA A 487 -13.19 3.06 -22.96
CA ALA A 487 -14.42 3.33 -22.25
C ALA A 487 -15.16 4.38 -23.10
N PRO A 488 -16.45 4.18 -23.43
CA PRO A 488 -17.19 5.21 -24.14
C PRO A 488 -16.93 6.51 -23.38
N GLU A 489 -16.50 7.56 -24.09
CA GLU A 489 -16.19 8.85 -23.48
C GLU A 489 -17.27 9.13 -22.45
N LEU A 490 -16.88 9.15 -21.17
CA LEU A 490 -17.86 9.26 -20.10
C LEU A 490 -18.58 10.59 -20.34
N PRO A 491 -19.92 10.58 -20.41
CA PRO A 491 -20.68 11.75 -20.84
C PRO A 491 -20.52 12.94 -19.89
N CYS A 492 -19.98 12.70 -18.69
CA CYS A 492 -19.57 13.72 -17.75
C CYS A 492 -18.35 13.27 -16.92
N PRO A 493 -17.62 14.23 -16.31
CA PRO A 493 -16.57 13.95 -15.34
C PRO A 493 -17.05 13.07 -14.17
N VAL A 494 -16.41 11.93 -13.97
CA VAL A 494 -16.59 11.10 -12.78
C VAL A 494 -15.51 11.37 -11.74
N ALA A 495 -15.86 11.22 -10.47
CA ALA A 495 -14.95 11.41 -9.34
C ALA A 495 -15.18 10.32 -8.30
N ASN A 496 -14.12 9.75 -7.73
CA ASN A 496 -14.25 8.72 -6.69
C ASN A 496 -14.46 9.37 -5.31
N SER A 497 -15.48 8.93 -4.58
CA SER A 497 -15.80 9.37 -3.21
C SER A 497 -14.69 9.09 -2.18
N ARG A 498 -13.88 8.07 -2.42
CA ARG A 498 -12.81 7.63 -1.49
C ARG A 498 -11.60 8.56 -1.50
N LEU A 499 -11.52 9.46 -2.48
CA LEU A 499 -10.41 10.40 -2.64
C LEU A 499 -10.88 11.82 -2.30
N THR A 500 -10.12 12.52 -1.47
CA THR A 500 -10.39 13.93 -1.14
C THR A 500 -10.41 14.80 -2.40
N SER A 501 -9.54 14.51 -3.38
CA SER A 501 -9.53 15.17 -4.68
C SER A 501 -10.84 15.00 -5.44
N GLY A 502 -11.52 13.86 -5.30
CA GLY A 502 -12.82 13.59 -5.90
C GLY A 502 -13.93 14.46 -5.31
N LEU A 503 -14.01 14.54 -3.98
CA LEU A 503 -14.95 15.46 -3.30
C LEU A 503 -14.67 16.91 -3.68
N LEU A 504 -13.39 17.33 -3.69
CA LEU A 504 -13.02 18.70 -4.04
C LEU A 504 -13.40 19.04 -5.48
N LYS A 505 -13.19 18.12 -6.43
CA LYS A 505 -13.60 18.26 -7.83
C LYS A 505 -15.10 18.48 -7.95
N ILE A 506 -15.92 17.61 -7.34
CA ILE A 506 -17.38 17.74 -7.37
C ILE A 506 -17.85 19.00 -6.63
N SER A 507 -17.22 19.35 -5.51
CA SER A 507 -17.53 20.59 -4.79
C SER A 507 -17.22 21.85 -5.62
N GLY A 508 -16.16 21.82 -6.44
CA GLY A 508 -15.82 22.88 -7.38
C GLY A 508 -16.91 23.04 -8.44
N LEU A 509 -17.29 21.94 -9.08
CA LEU A 509 -18.37 21.92 -10.08
C LEU A 509 -19.69 22.46 -9.52
N LEU A 510 -20.07 22.06 -8.30
CA LEU A 510 -21.28 22.58 -7.63
C LEU A 510 -21.20 24.08 -7.34
N LYS A 511 -20.01 24.58 -6.95
CA LYS A 511 -19.78 26.01 -6.68
C LYS A 511 -19.77 26.84 -7.96
N GLU A 512 -19.38 26.26 -9.09
CA GLU A 512 -19.44 26.88 -10.43
C GLU A 512 -20.85 26.85 -11.04
N GLY A 513 -21.84 26.30 -10.34
CA GLY A 513 -23.23 26.25 -10.81
C GLY A 513 -23.58 24.99 -11.61
N GLY A 514 -22.72 23.98 -11.58
CA GLY A 514 -23.01 22.65 -12.11
C GLY A 514 -24.02 21.88 -11.25
N VAL A 515 -24.72 20.96 -11.90
CA VAL A 515 -25.57 19.92 -11.28
C VAL A 515 -24.77 18.62 -11.29
N CYS A 516 -24.61 18.01 -10.13
CA CYS A 516 -23.84 16.77 -9.99
C CYS A 516 -24.70 15.64 -9.41
N GLY A 517 -24.45 14.41 -9.84
CA GLY A 517 -24.94 13.21 -9.18
C GLY A 517 -24.11 12.91 -7.93
N ILE A 518 -24.74 12.75 -6.78
CA ILE A 518 -24.08 12.46 -5.51
C ILE A 518 -24.71 11.25 -4.82
N PRO A 519 -23.92 10.45 -4.08
CA PRO A 519 -24.44 9.33 -3.31
C PRO A 519 -25.25 9.82 -2.11
N THR A 520 -26.15 8.99 -1.59
CA THR A 520 -26.75 9.18 -0.26
C THR A 520 -26.91 7.81 0.42
N ASP A 521 -27.38 7.81 1.66
CA ASP A 521 -27.76 6.60 2.39
C ASP A 521 -29.01 5.91 1.83
N THR A 522 -29.77 6.60 0.97
CA THR A 522 -31.00 6.07 0.37
C THR A 522 -30.85 5.82 -1.12
N VAL A 523 -31.05 6.82 -1.97
CA VAL A 523 -30.85 6.72 -3.41
C VAL A 523 -29.90 7.83 -3.85
N TYR A 524 -29.25 7.68 -5.01
CA TYR A 524 -28.45 8.77 -5.55
C TYR A 524 -29.31 10.00 -5.78
N ALA A 525 -28.71 11.18 -5.58
CA ALA A 525 -29.38 12.47 -5.73
C ALA A 525 -28.69 13.33 -6.78
N LEU A 526 -29.47 14.08 -7.56
CA LEU A 526 -28.96 15.28 -8.22
C LEU A 526 -28.85 16.38 -7.19
N ALA A 527 -27.72 17.06 -7.19
CA ALA A 527 -27.43 18.16 -6.29
C ALA A 527 -27.02 19.41 -7.06
N ALA A 528 -27.47 20.55 -6.55
CA ALA A 528 -27.03 21.88 -6.96
C ALA A 528 -26.71 22.70 -5.70
N SER A 529 -25.73 23.61 -5.80
CA SER A 529 -25.45 24.52 -4.69
C SER A 529 -26.58 25.52 -4.49
N CYS A 530 -27.04 25.70 -3.25
CA CYS A 530 -28.00 26.76 -2.92
C CYS A 530 -27.43 28.17 -3.15
N LYS A 531 -26.12 28.32 -3.35
CA LYS A 531 -25.51 29.60 -3.71
C LYS A 531 -25.72 29.98 -5.18
N ASN A 532 -26.17 29.03 -6.01
CA ASN A 532 -26.39 29.19 -7.44
C ASN A 532 -27.84 28.84 -7.82
N PRO A 533 -28.80 29.79 -7.78
CA PRO A 533 -30.21 29.53 -8.10
C PRO A 533 -30.42 28.98 -9.51
N GLN A 534 -29.59 29.40 -10.48
CA GLN A 534 -29.65 28.91 -11.85
C GLN A 534 -29.37 27.40 -11.95
N ALA A 535 -28.49 26.86 -11.09
CA ALA A 535 -28.21 25.44 -11.04
C ALA A 535 -29.43 24.63 -10.56
N ILE A 536 -30.28 25.23 -9.73
CA ILE A 536 -31.53 24.62 -9.25
C ILE A 536 -32.57 24.60 -10.38
N GLU A 537 -32.66 25.66 -11.19
CA GLU A 537 -33.47 25.63 -12.42
C GLU A 537 -33.00 24.52 -13.37
N ASN A 538 -31.68 24.35 -13.51
CA ASN A 538 -31.13 23.29 -14.33
C ASN A 538 -31.56 21.90 -13.83
N ILE A 539 -31.71 21.67 -12.52
CA ILE A 539 -32.27 20.39 -12.01
C ILE A 539 -33.68 20.14 -12.56
N TYR A 540 -34.54 21.17 -12.63
CA TYR A 540 -35.88 21.03 -13.21
C TYR A 540 -35.82 20.67 -14.69
N ASN A 541 -34.96 21.35 -15.46
CA ASN A 541 -34.78 21.11 -16.88
C ASN A 541 -34.17 19.72 -17.17
N ILE A 542 -33.18 19.29 -16.39
CA ILE A 542 -32.49 18.00 -16.57
C ILE A 542 -33.45 16.83 -16.41
N LYS A 543 -34.35 16.92 -15.41
CA LYS A 543 -35.29 15.85 -15.06
C LYS A 543 -36.63 15.95 -15.78
N ASP A 544 -36.88 17.02 -16.54
CA ASP A 544 -38.23 17.38 -17.01
C ASP A 544 -39.24 17.36 -15.83
N ARG A 545 -38.82 17.95 -14.70
CA ARG A 545 -39.56 17.89 -13.44
C ARG A 545 -40.67 18.96 -13.45
N PRO A 546 -41.92 18.62 -13.09
CA PRO A 546 -42.97 19.62 -12.88
C PRO A 546 -42.56 20.63 -11.80
N ALA A 547 -42.75 21.92 -12.06
CA ALA A 547 -42.46 22.99 -11.11
C ALA A 547 -43.21 22.82 -9.76
N GLU A 548 -44.37 22.19 -9.81
CA GLU A 548 -45.22 21.84 -8.66
C GLU A 548 -44.55 20.87 -7.67
N LYS A 549 -43.50 20.13 -8.09
CA LYS A 549 -42.76 19.22 -7.22
C LYS A 549 -41.56 19.95 -6.61
N PRO A 550 -41.62 20.40 -5.36
CA PRO A 550 -40.56 21.21 -4.76
C PRO A 550 -39.23 20.45 -4.68
N ILE A 551 -38.13 21.19 -4.73
CA ILE A 551 -36.79 20.68 -4.43
C ILE A 551 -36.54 20.82 -2.91
N CYS A 552 -35.95 19.79 -2.30
CA CYS A 552 -35.60 19.81 -0.88
C CYS A 552 -34.15 20.24 -0.67
N ILE A 553 -33.80 20.53 0.58
CA ILE A 553 -32.42 20.83 0.97
C ILE A 553 -31.81 19.68 1.77
N CYS A 554 -30.54 19.45 1.51
CA CYS A 554 -29.66 18.55 2.23
C CYS A 554 -28.63 19.37 3.00
N ILE A 555 -28.44 19.03 4.28
CA ILE A 555 -27.42 19.63 5.16
C ILE A 555 -26.58 18.52 5.79
N SER A 556 -25.42 18.87 6.35
CA SER A 556 -24.46 17.86 6.82
C SER A 556 -24.86 17.22 8.15
N ASN A 557 -25.41 18.02 9.07
CA ASN A 557 -25.77 17.58 10.42
C ASN A 557 -26.83 18.51 11.05
N VAL A 558 -27.35 18.11 12.21
CA VAL A 558 -28.39 18.87 12.94
C VAL A 558 -27.80 20.13 13.59
N GLU A 559 -26.50 20.14 13.90
CA GLU A 559 -25.81 21.27 14.52
C GLU A 559 -25.79 22.50 13.59
N GLN A 560 -25.67 22.30 12.26
CA GLN A 560 -25.84 23.38 11.27
C GLN A 560 -27.22 24.04 11.38
N LEU A 561 -28.26 23.23 11.59
CA LEU A 561 -29.62 23.71 11.76
C LEU A 561 -29.78 24.46 13.10
N VAL A 562 -29.16 23.97 14.19
CA VAL A 562 -29.15 24.66 15.49
C VAL A 562 -28.51 26.03 15.38
N ALA A 563 -27.39 26.15 14.67
CA ALA A 563 -26.71 27.42 14.44
C ALA A 563 -27.57 28.44 13.67
N ALA A 564 -28.43 27.98 12.77
CA ALA A 564 -29.36 28.83 12.01
C ALA A 564 -30.53 29.37 12.85
N LYS A 565 -30.76 28.81 14.05
CA LYS A 565 -31.83 29.20 15.01
C LYS A 565 -33.23 29.31 14.38
N PRO A 566 -33.73 28.25 13.71
CA PRO A 566 -35.12 28.24 13.26
C PRO A 566 -36.09 28.34 14.46
N PRO A 567 -37.26 28.98 14.30
CA PRO A 567 -38.29 29.06 15.34
C PRO A 567 -39.07 27.75 15.48
N PHE A 568 -38.36 26.63 15.62
CA PHE A 568 -38.95 25.31 15.80
C PHE A 568 -39.30 25.08 17.27
N SER A 569 -40.42 24.41 17.51
CA SER A 569 -40.83 24.03 18.85
C SER A 569 -39.88 23.01 19.48
N PRO A 570 -39.87 22.90 20.82
CA PRO A 570 -39.09 21.87 21.52
C PRO A 570 -39.40 20.45 21.03
N LEU A 571 -40.68 20.16 20.73
CA LEU A 571 -41.12 18.87 20.24
C LEU A 571 -40.55 18.56 18.85
N LEU A 572 -40.53 19.53 17.95
CA LEU A 572 -39.93 19.37 16.63
C LEU A 572 -38.43 19.13 16.72
N TRP A 573 -37.72 19.89 17.56
CA TRP A 573 -36.30 19.68 17.79
C TRP A 573 -35.98 18.28 18.27
N GLU A 574 -36.75 17.79 19.25
CA GLU A 574 -36.54 16.46 19.81
C GLU A 574 -36.86 15.36 18.81
N PHE A 575 -37.93 15.53 18.02
CA PHE A 575 -38.24 14.62 16.93
C PHE A 575 -37.11 14.59 15.89
N MET A 576 -36.61 15.75 15.44
CA MET A 576 -35.51 15.86 14.48
C MET A 576 -34.22 15.20 14.97
N ARG A 577 -33.87 15.35 16.26
CA ARG A 577 -32.71 14.68 16.87
C ARG A 577 -32.84 13.15 16.90
N ASN A 578 -34.07 12.63 16.96
CA ASN A 578 -34.31 11.18 16.98
C ASN A 578 -34.34 10.56 15.57
N VAL A 579 -34.51 11.37 14.51
CA VAL A 579 -34.63 10.88 13.13
C VAL A 579 -33.42 11.21 12.25
N TYR A 580 -32.58 12.17 12.66
CA TYR A 580 -31.38 12.57 11.94
C TYR A 580 -30.08 12.20 12.67
N PRO A 581 -29.02 11.84 11.93
CA PRO A 581 -29.01 11.52 10.49
C PRO A 581 -29.72 10.18 10.22
N GLY A 582 -30.32 10.02 9.03
CA GLY A 582 -30.99 8.75 8.66
C GLY A 582 -32.16 8.92 7.70
N GLY A 583 -32.80 7.84 7.26
CA GLY A 583 -33.75 7.78 6.12
C GLY A 583 -35.09 8.53 6.22
N ILE A 584 -35.24 9.53 7.08
CA ILE A 584 -36.44 10.37 7.19
C ILE A 584 -36.15 11.76 6.58
N SER A 585 -37.18 12.47 6.15
CA SER A 585 -37.11 13.87 5.68
C SER A 585 -38.30 14.64 6.24
N CYS A 586 -38.03 15.77 6.90
CA CYS A 586 -39.04 16.56 7.59
C CYS A 586 -39.41 17.81 6.79
N ILE A 587 -40.70 18.00 6.54
CA ILE A 587 -41.26 19.24 6.00
C ILE A 587 -41.59 20.16 7.17
N VAL A 588 -41.02 21.36 7.16
CA VAL A 588 -41.13 22.38 8.22
C VAL A 588 -41.45 23.74 7.62
N SER A 589 -41.88 24.69 8.45
CA SER A 589 -42.18 26.05 7.99
C SER A 589 -40.92 26.74 7.47
N LYS A 590 -41.07 27.39 6.31
CA LYS A 590 -40.04 28.21 5.70
C LYS A 590 -39.92 29.54 6.44
N GLY A 591 -38.72 30.10 6.53
CA GLY A 591 -38.50 31.38 7.21
C GLY A 591 -37.07 31.91 7.03
N ASP A 592 -36.82 33.12 7.55
CA ASP A 592 -35.56 33.86 7.32
C ASP A 592 -34.32 33.15 7.87
N TRP A 593 -34.48 32.21 8.80
CA TRP A 593 -33.42 31.35 9.32
C TRP A 593 -32.70 30.57 8.21
N LEU A 594 -33.34 30.35 7.04
CA LEU A 594 -32.71 29.73 5.86
C LEU A 594 -31.58 30.57 5.28
N PHE A 595 -31.62 31.91 5.40
CA PHE A 595 -30.52 32.77 4.99
C PHE A 595 -29.29 32.51 5.88
N THR A 596 -29.49 32.38 7.19
CA THR A 596 -28.43 32.02 8.16
C THR A 596 -27.89 30.60 7.93
N LEU A 597 -28.74 29.65 7.52
CA LEU A 597 -28.32 28.29 7.15
C LEU A 597 -27.43 28.28 5.90
N GLY A 598 -27.43 29.35 5.10
CA GLY A 598 -26.65 29.45 3.87
C GLY A 598 -27.40 29.06 2.61
N VAL A 599 -28.74 29.02 2.64
CA VAL A 599 -29.56 28.86 1.41
C VAL A 599 -29.49 30.11 0.54
N GLY A 600 -29.42 31.30 1.17
CA GLY A 600 -29.12 32.56 0.47
C GLY A 600 -30.02 32.83 -0.74
N PRO A 601 -29.46 33.06 -1.94
CA PRO A 601 -30.23 33.48 -3.12
C PRO A 601 -31.17 32.40 -3.65
N ALA A 602 -31.00 31.13 -3.26
CA ALA A 602 -31.89 30.05 -3.66
C ALA A 602 -33.21 30.00 -2.89
N TYR A 603 -33.45 30.93 -1.94
CA TYR A 603 -34.63 30.91 -1.05
C TYR A 603 -35.93 30.63 -1.83
N ASP A 604 -36.20 31.36 -2.91
CA ASP A 604 -37.43 31.21 -3.70
C ASP A 604 -37.46 29.98 -4.61
N ARG A 605 -36.34 29.28 -4.77
CA ARG A 605 -36.20 28.13 -5.69
C ARG A 605 -36.22 26.77 -4.99
N VAL A 606 -36.25 26.77 -3.66
CA VAL A 606 -36.34 25.55 -2.84
C VAL A 606 -37.61 25.55 -1.99
N GLY A 607 -38.17 24.36 -1.78
CA GLY A 607 -39.43 24.20 -1.05
C GLY A 607 -40.62 24.83 -1.77
N THR A 608 -41.71 25.00 -1.04
CA THR A 608 -42.88 25.76 -1.46
C THR A 608 -42.73 27.22 -1.00
N LYS A 609 -43.80 28.01 -1.15
CA LYS A 609 -43.87 29.36 -0.57
C LYS A 609 -43.76 29.33 0.96
N ASP A 610 -44.43 28.38 1.61
CA ASP A 610 -44.63 28.38 3.07
C ASP A 610 -43.84 27.29 3.80
N SER A 611 -43.33 26.27 3.09
CA SER A 611 -42.66 25.12 3.70
C SER A 611 -41.43 24.64 2.93
N ILE A 612 -40.50 24.01 3.65
CA ILE A 612 -39.28 23.43 3.10
C ILE A 612 -39.07 22.02 3.64
N MET A 613 -38.63 21.09 2.79
CA MET A 613 -38.22 19.75 3.22
C MET A 613 -36.71 19.73 3.48
N ILE A 614 -36.32 19.28 4.66
CA ILE A 614 -34.91 19.13 5.09
C ILE A 614 -34.54 17.65 5.09
N ARG A 615 -33.30 17.35 4.75
CA ARG A 615 -32.69 16.02 4.79
C ARG A 615 -31.30 16.12 5.46
N VAL A 616 -31.03 15.20 6.39
CA VAL A 616 -29.68 14.95 6.93
C VAL A 616 -29.31 13.48 6.66
N PRO A 617 -28.66 13.16 5.51
CA PRO A 617 -28.38 11.78 5.14
C PRO A 617 -27.36 11.15 6.08
N ASN A 618 -27.55 9.88 6.43
CA ASN A 618 -26.56 9.09 7.15
C ASN A 618 -25.47 8.60 6.18
N HIS A 619 -24.85 9.55 5.48
CA HIS A 619 -23.88 9.31 4.43
C HIS A 619 -22.73 10.30 4.56
N THR A 620 -21.59 9.82 5.06
CA THR A 620 -20.44 10.65 5.46
C THR A 620 -19.89 11.48 4.31
N VAL A 621 -19.77 10.90 3.11
CA VAL A 621 -19.29 11.61 1.91
C VAL A 621 -20.19 12.82 1.59
N THR A 622 -21.50 12.65 1.72
CA THR A 622 -22.50 13.68 1.40
C THR A 622 -22.57 14.73 2.50
N GLY A 623 -22.41 14.32 3.75
CA GLY A 623 -22.23 15.23 4.87
C GLY A 623 -21.03 16.15 4.67
N HIS A 624 -19.86 15.58 4.34
CA HIS A 624 -18.66 16.36 4.06
C HIS A 624 -18.78 17.24 2.82
N LEU A 625 -19.45 16.78 1.78
CA LEU A 625 -19.72 17.63 0.62
C LEU A 625 -20.54 18.86 1.03
N CYS A 626 -21.60 18.67 1.83
CA CYS A 626 -22.40 19.76 2.40
C CYS A 626 -21.57 20.69 3.32
N ASP A 627 -20.61 20.18 4.09
CA ASP A 627 -19.70 21.02 4.89
C ASP A 627 -18.85 21.96 4.02
N ILE A 628 -18.41 21.48 2.85
CA ILE A 628 -17.57 22.24 1.91
C ILE A 628 -18.39 23.25 1.09
N THR A 629 -19.60 22.87 0.68
CA THR A 629 -20.44 23.67 -0.23
C THR A 629 -21.42 24.58 0.51
N GLY A 630 -21.80 24.22 1.74
CA GLY A 630 -23.05 24.65 2.37
C GLY A 630 -24.22 23.76 1.94
N PRO A 631 -25.46 24.12 2.32
CA PRO A 631 -26.66 23.37 1.96
C PRO A 631 -26.75 23.11 0.46
N LEU A 632 -27.17 21.89 0.10
CA LEU A 632 -27.37 21.47 -1.28
C LEU A 632 -28.86 21.32 -1.56
N ALA A 633 -29.32 21.85 -2.68
CA ALA A 633 -30.65 21.60 -3.20
C ALA A 633 -30.63 20.24 -3.92
N ILE A 634 -31.45 19.28 -3.46
CA ILE A 634 -31.40 17.90 -3.93
C ILE A 634 -32.74 17.32 -4.40
N THR A 635 -32.65 16.33 -5.28
CA THR A 635 -33.76 15.45 -5.68
C THR A 635 -33.17 14.11 -6.15
N SER A 636 -33.96 13.04 -6.31
CA SER A 636 -33.43 11.75 -6.76
C SER A 636 -32.77 11.83 -8.14
N ALA A 637 -31.74 11.01 -8.40
CA ALA A 637 -30.94 11.04 -9.62
C ALA A 637 -31.46 10.11 -10.73
N ASN A 638 -32.71 10.33 -11.13
CA ASN A 638 -33.43 9.61 -12.19
C ASN A 638 -34.19 10.58 -13.10
N PRO A 639 -34.50 10.22 -14.36
CA PRO A 639 -35.53 10.92 -15.12
C PRO A 639 -36.87 10.95 -14.36
N SER A 640 -37.68 12.00 -14.53
CA SER A 640 -38.95 12.13 -13.79
C SER A 640 -39.92 11.01 -14.18
N GLY A 641 -40.39 10.24 -13.20
CA GLY A 641 -41.33 9.12 -13.41
C GLY A 641 -40.66 7.75 -13.56
N GLU A 642 -39.34 7.69 -13.68
CA GLU A 642 -38.57 6.44 -13.75
C GLU A 642 -38.15 5.90 -12.37
N PRO A 643 -37.71 4.63 -12.26
CA PRO A 643 -37.15 4.09 -11.03
C PRO A 643 -35.95 4.89 -10.52
N ASP A 644 -35.78 4.98 -9.20
CA ASP A 644 -34.66 5.67 -8.58
C ASP A 644 -33.31 4.99 -8.91
N SER A 645 -32.24 5.78 -8.93
CA SER A 645 -30.88 5.29 -9.16
C SER A 645 -30.23 4.92 -7.83
N THR A 646 -29.79 3.67 -7.68
CA THR A 646 -29.13 3.15 -6.47
C THR A 646 -27.62 2.98 -6.63
N HIS A 647 -27.09 3.15 -7.85
CA HIS A 647 -25.67 3.05 -8.15
C HIS A 647 -25.24 4.17 -9.09
N HIS A 648 -24.00 4.67 -8.97
CA HIS A 648 -23.47 5.77 -9.78
C HIS A 648 -23.50 5.46 -11.29
N THR A 649 -23.31 4.21 -11.70
CA THR A 649 -23.43 3.80 -13.12
C THR A 649 -24.84 4.03 -13.66
N MET A 650 -25.89 3.86 -12.85
CA MET A 650 -27.26 4.17 -13.27
C MET A 650 -27.43 5.67 -13.53
N VAL A 651 -26.83 6.51 -12.69
CA VAL A 651 -26.83 7.97 -12.86
C VAL A 651 -26.09 8.37 -14.13
N ILE A 652 -24.90 7.81 -14.36
CA ILE A 652 -24.09 8.08 -15.56
C ILE A 652 -24.86 7.68 -16.82
N ASN A 653 -25.43 6.47 -16.84
CA ASN A 653 -26.13 5.95 -18.02
C ASN A 653 -27.41 6.73 -18.34
N ARG A 654 -28.16 7.17 -17.32
CA ARG A 654 -29.46 7.83 -17.51
C ARG A 654 -29.38 9.35 -17.64
N LEU A 655 -28.47 9.98 -16.89
CA LEU A 655 -28.40 11.44 -16.75
C LEU A 655 -27.02 12.03 -17.07
N GLY A 656 -26.00 11.20 -17.30
CA GLY A 656 -24.62 11.65 -17.47
C GLY A 656 -24.42 12.70 -18.57
N HIS A 657 -25.22 12.66 -19.64
CA HIS A 657 -25.16 13.62 -20.75
C HIS A 657 -25.79 14.99 -20.42
N LYS A 658 -26.50 15.12 -19.29
CA LYS A 658 -27.18 16.35 -18.85
C LYS A 658 -26.56 16.99 -17.60
N ILE A 659 -25.59 16.33 -16.95
CA ILE A 659 -25.02 16.75 -15.66
C ILE A 659 -23.52 17.00 -15.77
N GLN A 660 -22.97 17.81 -14.86
CA GLN A 660 -21.57 18.27 -14.92
C GLN A 660 -20.61 17.33 -14.20
N GLY A 661 -21.11 16.36 -13.44
CA GLY A 661 -20.30 15.27 -12.91
C GLY A 661 -21.06 14.32 -11.99
N VAL A 662 -20.40 13.20 -11.66
CA VAL A 662 -20.93 12.19 -10.73
C VAL A 662 -19.87 11.84 -9.70
N LEU A 663 -20.24 11.89 -8.43
CA LEU A 663 -19.45 11.35 -7.32
C LEU A 663 -19.78 9.86 -7.15
N CYS A 664 -18.84 8.99 -7.49
CA CYS A 664 -19.01 7.55 -7.50
C CYS A 664 -18.67 6.96 -6.13
N ASP A 665 -19.64 6.31 -5.49
CA ASP A 665 -19.49 5.67 -4.17
C ASP A 665 -20.09 4.27 -4.09
N GLY A 666 -20.18 3.56 -5.23
CA GLY A 666 -20.80 2.24 -5.28
C GLY A 666 -22.33 2.28 -5.10
N ASP A 667 -22.88 1.21 -4.50
CA ASP A 667 -24.29 1.04 -4.21
C ASP A 667 -24.75 1.88 -3.01
N SER A 668 -25.96 2.41 -3.07
CA SER A 668 -26.62 3.02 -1.91
C SER A 668 -27.03 1.95 -0.88
N ASN A 669 -27.07 2.34 0.40
CA ASN A 669 -27.39 1.40 1.49
C ASN A 669 -28.83 0.89 1.43
N GLU A 670 -29.76 1.74 1.01
CA GLU A 670 -31.16 1.40 0.77
C GLU A 670 -31.45 1.41 -0.73
N VAL A 671 -32.57 0.81 -1.13
CA VAL A 671 -33.04 0.82 -2.53
C VAL A 671 -34.26 1.72 -2.75
N VAL A 672 -34.80 2.27 -1.66
CA VAL A 672 -35.99 3.13 -1.67
C VAL A 672 -35.63 4.50 -1.08
N ALA A 673 -36.21 5.56 -1.63
CA ALA A 673 -36.02 6.92 -1.14
C ALA A 673 -36.49 7.10 0.32
N SER A 674 -36.11 8.22 0.93
CA SER A 674 -36.46 8.55 2.32
C SER A 674 -37.97 8.66 2.58
N THR A 675 -38.37 8.36 3.81
CA THR A 675 -39.74 8.58 4.31
C THR A 675 -39.95 10.08 4.56
N VAL A 676 -41.03 10.65 4.02
CA VAL A 676 -41.32 12.09 4.10
C VAL A 676 -42.42 12.35 5.12
N VAL A 677 -42.11 13.18 6.11
CA VAL A 677 -42.99 13.54 7.22
C VAL A 677 -43.30 15.03 7.18
N ASN A 678 -44.57 15.36 7.16
CA ASN A 678 -45.05 16.72 7.34
C ASN A 678 -45.16 17.05 8.83
N CYS A 679 -44.33 18.00 9.27
CA CYS A 679 -44.22 18.44 10.65
C CYS A 679 -44.82 19.84 10.88
N LEU A 680 -45.57 20.41 9.91
CA LEU A 680 -46.15 21.76 10.04
C LEU A 680 -47.16 21.88 11.19
N LYS A 681 -47.78 20.78 11.60
CA LYS A 681 -48.78 20.70 12.70
C LYS A 681 -48.28 19.93 13.92
N ILE A 682 -46.97 19.81 14.06
CA ILE A 682 -46.37 19.03 15.16
C ILE A 682 -46.72 19.60 16.53
N ASP A 683 -46.93 20.92 16.63
CA ASP A 683 -47.30 21.61 17.87
C ASP A 683 -48.76 21.34 18.28
N GLU A 684 -49.61 20.96 17.33
CA GLU A 684 -50.95 20.41 17.59
C GLU A 684 -50.87 18.94 18.04
N GLY A 685 -49.66 18.39 18.18
CA GLY A 685 -49.41 17.02 18.59
C GLY A 685 -49.66 16.00 17.48
N THR A 686 -49.58 16.39 16.21
CA THR A 686 -49.84 15.52 15.04
C THR A 686 -48.75 15.62 13.98
N ILE A 687 -48.46 14.51 13.30
CA ILE A 687 -47.61 14.45 12.10
C ILE A 687 -48.35 13.73 10.98
N THR A 688 -48.06 14.07 9.73
CA THR A 688 -48.63 13.38 8.55
C THR A 688 -47.53 12.79 7.70
N ILE A 689 -47.64 11.53 7.31
CA ILE A 689 -46.67 10.88 6.42
C ILE A 689 -47.11 11.13 4.98
N VAL A 690 -46.31 11.90 4.25
CA VAL A 690 -46.61 12.29 2.85
C VAL A 690 -46.15 11.20 1.89
N ARG A 691 -45.06 10.52 2.22
CA ARG A 691 -44.53 9.37 1.48
C ARG A 691 -43.88 8.39 2.44
N GLU A 692 -44.29 7.14 2.36
CA GLU A 692 -43.56 6.04 3.01
C GLU A 692 -42.37 5.63 2.14
N GLY A 693 -41.18 5.56 2.75
CA GLY A 693 -39.91 5.25 2.10
C GLY A 693 -39.18 4.12 2.82
N CYS A 694 -37.84 4.17 2.88
CA CYS A 694 -37.03 3.14 3.53
C CYS A 694 -37.32 2.96 5.05
N VAL A 695 -37.92 3.96 5.70
CA VAL A 695 -38.36 3.85 7.11
C VAL A 695 -39.88 3.66 7.17
N PRO A 696 -40.37 2.49 7.63
CA PRO A 696 -41.81 2.22 7.66
C PRO A 696 -42.60 3.25 8.48
N ALA A 697 -43.82 3.56 8.03
CA ALA A 697 -44.68 4.56 8.63
C ALA A 697 -44.95 4.29 10.13
N VAL A 698 -45.09 3.02 10.50
CA VAL A 698 -45.29 2.57 11.87
C VAL A 698 -44.11 2.97 12.77
N LYS A 699 -42.88 2.81 12.29
CA LYS A 699 -41.67 3.14 13.05
C LYS A 699 -41.55 4.66 13.25
N VAL A 700 -41.91 5.45 12.26
CA VAL A 700 -41.95 6.93 12.39
C VAL A 700 -42.96 7.35 13.46
N ARG A 701 -44.17 6.77 13.46
CA ARG A 701 -45.20 7.05 14.48
C ARG A 701 -44.74 6.66 15.87
N GLN A 702 -44.13 5.49 16.04
CA GLN A 702 -43.56 5.06 17.31
C GLN A 702 -42.50 6.03 17.85
N ILE A 703 -41.61 6.54 16.99
CA ILE A 703 -40.61 7.55 17.38
C ILE A 703 -41.33 8.83 17.85
N PHE A 704 -42.32 9.30 17.09
CA PHE A 704 -43.08 10.49 17.42
C PHE A 704 -43.84 10.36 18.75
N ASP A 705 -44.58 9.26 18.94
CA ASP A 705 -45.37 9.01 20.16
C ASP A 705 -44.47 8.90 21.40
N ARG A 706 -43.30 8.27 21.25
CA ARG A 706 -42.28 8.19 22.31
C ARG A 706 -41.74 9.57 22.70
N VAL A 707 -41.38 10.38 21.71
CA VAL A 707 -40.86 11.73 21.93
C VAL A 707 -41.92 12.64 22.56
N LYS A 708 -43.16 12.57 22.06
CA LYS A 708 -44.31 13.30 22.60
C LYS A 708 -44.56 12.93 24.06
N SER A 709 -44.54 11.63 24.39
CA SER A 709 -44.77 11.14 25.75
C SER A 709 -43.66 11.52 26.74
N ALA A 710 -42.44 11.74 26.26
CA ALA A 710 -41.31 12.16 27.10
C ALA A 710 -41.30 13.67 27.41
N MET A 711 -42.12 14.46 26.71
CA MET A 711 -42.25 15.92 26.91
C MET A 711 -43.49 16.34 27.70
N VAL A 712 -44.42 15.40 27.94
CA VAL A 712 -45.52 15.54 28.90
C VAL A 712 -45.02 15.10 30.26
#